data_AF-A0A538QTU9-F1
#
_entry.id   AF-A0A538QTU9-F1
#
_cell.length_a   1.000
_cell.length_b   1.000
_cell.length_c   1.000
_cell.angle_alpha   90.00
_cell.angle_beta   90.00
_cell.angle_gamma   90.00
#
_symmetry.space_group_name_H-M   'P 1'
#
loop_
_entity.id
_entity.type
_entity.pdbx_description
1 polymer ?
#
loop_
_entity_poly.entity_id
_entity_poly.type
_entity_poly.pdbx_seq_one_letter_code
_entity_poly.pdbx_strand_id
1 'polypeptide(L)'
;MAVCLDRETTRPGPFAGATGPGDDATCLTIGLVNNMPDPALQATERQFVALLGAAADGLTVRLTPYALPDVPRTDWGRAYVSRFYAGIDELWTSRLDGLIVTGTEPRSPNLPDEPYWESLTRVLEWAEHHTHSAIWSCLATHAAILHLDGIGRRPLGEKRFGVFDCERVADHPLTADAPARLPMPHSRWNEIPEDALTSSGYRVLTRSDAAGVDAFVKQRKSLFVFFQGHPEYEAHTLMLEYRRDIKRFLLRERETYPAMPQGYFDEATVEALTALRERALADRREDVLTDFPTALAAGTVTNTWRSSAARIYRNWLSYLCAQKRARAAPPGRADSPRMLRSLQWMLLDNPLAATATDHGLCLRDASGLMVGLLLSFPTAFRAGDRRILALGSGSYFVEPRARTLGFYLFKRHLACPGYAFFFSTTCNADSGALWTTLGARAVPHSDVEYVLPLDLEVMLPAVLAGRTSSAWAAAVARAAGRWAEPLRRRTARTSTGASAEPCRDWEKLAELSRRHRAREWITSERSPAFLEWRYGPGSALQPSEICVFHDGRGHEGWFALGPTIRGPIHGRVLLDATWPRDTLSFADVLAAVTRGVAGDADAIYFRPRPGVDYDACGRFVFRRRREPPPVFAIPARDDVSLDVSSLDLVLADGDGGLAGGDSW
;
A
#
# COMPACT_ATOMS: atom_id res chain seq x y z
N MET A 1 -15.48 -13.99 -23.50
CA MET A 1 -16.24 -13.15 -22.55
C MET A 1 -15.24 -12.34 -21.74
N ALA A 2 -15.48 -11.04 -21.54
CA ALA A 2 -14.55 -10.17 -20.80
C ALA A 2 -14.56 -10.42 -19.28
N VAL A 3 -15.66 -10.97 -18.74
CA VAL A 3 -15.77 -11.36 -17.32
C VAL A 3 -16.01 -12.86 -17.22
N CYS A 4 -15.21 -13.55 -16.42
CA CYS A 4 -15.39 -14.95 -16.05
C CYS A 4 -15.80 -15.00 -14.58
N LEU A 5 -17.01 -15.49 -14.30
CA LEU A 5 -17.46 -15.73 -12.93
C LEU A 5 -17.05 -17.14 -12.53
N ASP A 6 -16.14 -17.27 -11.57
CA ASP A 6 -15.64 -18.56 -11.12
C ASP A 6 -16.72 -19.27 -10.29
N ARG A 7 -17.37 -20.27 -10.91
CA ARG A 7 -18.50 -21.02 -10.32
C ARG A 7 -18.18 -22.49 -10.01
N GLU A 8 -16.95 -22.94 -10.25
CA GLU A 8 -16.56 -24.35 -10.12
C GLU A 8 -15.52 -24.56 -9.00
N THR A 9 -15.86 -25.42 -8.04
CA THR A 9 -14.95 -26.01 -7.04
C THR A 9 -14.16 -27.20 -7.59
N THR A 10 -14.24 -27.48 -8.89
CA THR A 10 -13.46 -28.54 -9.54
C THR A 10 -12.03 -28.08 -9.80
N ARG A 11 -11.07 -28.75 -9.17
CA ARG A 11 -9.62 -28.64 -9.43
C ARG A 11 -9.36 -28.49 -10.93
N PRO A 12 -8.50 -27.56 -11.38
CA PRO A 12 -8.25 -27.39 -12.80
C PRO A 12 -7.57 -28.64 -13.36
N GLY A 13 -8.25 -29.31 -14.30
CA GLY A 13 -7.62 -30.22 -15.25
C GLY A 13 -6.73 -29.44 -16.23
N PRO A 14 -5.78 -30.11 -16.90
CA PRO A 14 -4.70 -29.44 -17.62
C PRO A 14 -5.23 -28.83 -18.91
N PHE A 15 -5.48 -27.52 -18.92
CA PHE A 15 -5.48 -26.77 -20.16
C PHE A 15 -4.03 -26.59 -20.60
N ALA A 16 -3.66 -27.37 -21.61
CA ALA A 16 -2.38 -27.29 -22.30
C ALA A 16 -2.25 -25.93 -23.02
N GLY A 17 -1.10 -25.28 -22.84
CA GLY A 17 -0.58 -24.30 -23.80
C GLY A 17 -0.98 -22.84 -23.62
N ALA A 18 -0.85 -22.27 -22.42
CA ALA A 18 -0.66 -20.83 -22.25
C ALA A 18 0.17 -20.58 -20.98
N THR A 19 1.08 -19.62 -21.07
CA THR A 19 1.94 -19.11 -19.97
C THR A 19 1.14 -18.88 -18.68
N GLY A 20 1.69 -19.25 -17.52
CA GLY A 20 0.95 -19.40 -16.25
C GLY A 20 0.11 -18.19 -15.79
N PRO A 21 -0.88 -18.36 -14.89
CA PRO A 21 -2.00 -17.43 -14.71
C PRO A 21 -1.69 -16.15 -13.89
N GLY A 22 -0.43 -15.84 -13.60
CA GLY A 22 -0.06 -14.84 -12.58
C GLY A 22 0.36 -13.46 -13.08
N ASP A 23 0.87 -13.34 -14.31
CA ASP A 23 1.67 -12.18 -14.74
C ASP A 23 1.07 -11.35 -15.89
N ASP A 24 -0.12 -11.71 -16.38
CA ASP A 24 -0.78 -10.87 -17.38
C ASP A 24 -1.51 -9.69 -16.71
N ALA A 25 -0.93 -8.50 -16.85
CA ALA A 25 -1.51 -7.25 -16.37
C ALA A 25 -2.89 -6.90 -16.99
N THR A 26 -3.27 -7.57 -18.08
CA THR A 26 -4.59 -7.39 -18.72
C THR A 26 -5.65 -8.35 -18.17
N CYS A 27 -5.26 -9.28 -17.29
CA CYS A 27 -6.18 -10.14 -16.54
C CYS A 27 -6.25 -9.69 -15.08
N LEU A 28 -7.39 -9.24 -14.59
CA LEU A 28 -7.63 -8.82 -13.21
C LEU A 28 -8.38 -9.90 -12.43
N THR A 29 -7.93 -10.19 -11.21
CA THR A 29 -8.64 -11.07 -10.27
C THR A 29 -9.36 -10.22 -9.23
N ILE A 30 -10.70 -10.28 -9.20
CA ILE A 30 -11.55 -9.45 -8.35
C ILE A 30 -12.43 -10.36 -7.48
N GLY A 31 -12.50 -10.06 -6.19
CA GLY A 31 -13.46 -10.70 -5.28
C GLY A 31 -14.78 -9.93 -5.22
N LEU A 32 -15.90 -10.63 -5.13
CA LEU A 32 -17.23 -10.07 -4.83
C LEU A 32 -17.74 -10.65 -3.52
N VAL A 33 -17.71 -9.87 -2.44
CA VAL A 33 -18.36 -10.23 -1.16
C VAL A 33 -19.83 -9.81 -1.25
N ASN A 34 -20.68 -10.78 -1.61
CA ASN A 34 -22.11 -10.60 -1.81
C ASN A 34 -22.90 -10.88 -0.53
N ASN A 35 -23.25 -9.82 0.19
CA ASN A 35 -24.03 -9.86 1.43
C ASN A 35 -25.53 -9.73 1.18
N MET A 36 -25.95 -9.55 -0.08
CA MET A 36 -27.35 -9.35 -0.43
C MET A 36 -28.21 -10.56 0.01
N PRO A 37 -29.47 -10.29 0.39
CA PRO A 37 -30.38 -11.32 0.85
C PRO A 37 -30.72 -12.31 -0.27
N ASP A 38 -31.23 -13.48 0.11
CA ASP A 38 -31.48 -14.60 -0.80
C ASP A 38 -32.22 -14.21 -2.11
N PRO A 39 -33.30 -13.40 -2.10
CA PRO A 39 -33.99 -13.01 -3.32
C PRO A 39 -33.16 -12.14 -4.29
N ALA A 40 -32.08 -11.53 -3.80
CA ALA A 40 -31.25 -10.59 -4.55
C ALA A 40 -29.87 -11.15 -4.92
N LEU A 41 -29.44 -12.29 -4.38
CA LEU A 41 -28.12 -12.89 -4.62
C LEU A 41 -27.77 -12.97 -6.12
N GLN A 42 -28.60 -13.68 -6.88
CA GLN A 42 -28.37 -13.91 -8.31
C GLN A 42 -28.49 -12.64 -9.16
N ALA A 43 -29.39 -11.74 -8.78
CA ALA A 43 -29.53 -10.45 -9.45
C ALA A 43 -28.28 -9.58 -9.26
N THR A 44 -27.73 -9.57 -8.05
CA THR A 44 -26.52 -8.83 -7.70
C THR A 44 -25.30 -9.35 -8.47
N GLU A 45 -25.14 -10.68 -8.56
CA GLU A 45 -24.11 -11.29 -9.41
C GLU A 45 -24.22 -10.82 -10.86
N ARG A 46 -25.44 -10.92 -11.43
CA ARG A 46 -25.70 -10.52 -12.82
C ARG A 46 -25.40 -9.03 -13.03
N GLN A 47 -25.81 -8.17 -12.11
CA GLN A 47 -25.59 -6.73 -12.15
C GLN A 47 -24.10 -6.37 -12.19
N PHE A 48 -23.29 -6.95 -11.28
CA PHE A 48 -21.84 -6.70 -11.27
C PHE A 48 -21.13 -7.33 -12.46
N VAL A 49 -21.49 -8.56 -12.87
CA VAL A 49 -20.93 -9.20 -14.07
C VAL A 49 -21.21 -8.34 -15.31
N ALA A 50 -22.45 -7.88 -15.46
CA ALA A 50 -22.80 -6.98 -16.54
C ALA A 50 -21.97 -5.70 -16.45
N LEU A 51 -21.94 -5.01 -15.31
CA LEU A 51 -21.24 -3.72 -15.14
C LEU A 51 -19.75 -3.82 -15.44
N LEU A 52 -19.08 -4.80 -14.85
CA LEU A 52 -17.68 -5.08 -15.12
C LEU A 52 -17.46 -5.42 -16.60
N GLY A 53 -18.38 -6.17 -17.22
CA GLY A 53 -18.30 -6.48 -18.66
C GLY A 53 -18.40 -5.25 -19.55
N ALA A 54 -19.23 -4.27 -19.20
CA ALA A 54 -19.31 -3.00 -19.93
C ALA A 54 -18.12 -2.07 -19.65
N ALA A 55 -17.43 -2.25 -18.53
CA ALA A 55 -16.28 -1.45 -18.10
C ALA A 55 -14.92 -2.01 -18.57
N ALA A 56 -14.84 -3.31 -18.85
CA ALA A 56 -13.57 -4.03 -18.99
C ALA A 56 -12.70 -3.55 -20.16
N ASP A 57 -13.26 -2.99 -21.23
CA ASP A 57 -12.52 -2.33 -22.32
C ASP A 57 -11.25 -3.10 -22.79
N GLY A 58 -11.43 -4.38 -23.12
CA GLY A 58 -10.35 -5.27 -23.56
C GLY A 58 -9.61 -6.03 -22.45
N LEU A 59 -9.90 -5.74 -21.18
CA LEU A 59 -9.40 -6.50 -20.03
C LEU A 59 -10.20 -7.78 -19.82
N THR A 60 -9.53 -8.79 -19.26
CA THR A 60 -10.18 -9.98 -18.72
C THR A 60 -10.35 -9.81 -17.21
N VAL A 61 -11.55 -10.02 -16.69
CA VAL A 61 -11.85 -9.96 -15.25
C VAL A 61 -12.27 -11.34 -14.78
N ARG A 62 -11.51 -11.95 -13.86
CA ARG A 62 -11.91 -13.12 -13.09
C ARG A 62 -12.60 -12.63 -11.83
N LEU A 63 -13.87 -12.98 -11.68
CA LEU A 63 -14.71 -12.58 -10.56
C LEU A 63 -14.97 -13.81 -9.68
N THR A 64 -14.51 -13.78 -8.44
CA THR A 64 -14.73 -14.86 -7.47
C THR A 64 -15.75 -14.39 -6.42
N PRO A 65 -16.93 -15.04 -6.33
CA PRO A 65 -17.95 -14.67 -5.36
C PRO A 65 -17.67 -15.28 -3.98
N TYR A 66 -17.80 -14.46 -2.94
CA TYR A 66 -17.71 -14.80 -1.52
C TYR A 66 -18.96 -14.30 -0.79
N ALA A 67 -19.29 -14.91 0.33
CA ALA A 67 -20.38 -14.48 1.19
C ALA A 67 -19.95 -14.56 2.65
N LEU A 68 -20.36 -13.60 3.46
CA LEU A 68 -20.12 -13.66 4.90
C LEU A 68 -20.98 -14.77 5.52
N PRO A 69 -20.40 -15.63 6.38
CA PRO A 69 -21.11 -16.76 6.96
C PRO A 69 -22.21 -16.32 7.94
N ASP A 70 -22.02 -15.17 8.58
CA ASP A 70 -22.93 -14.65 9.61
C ASP A 70 -24.11 -13.85 9.03
N VAL A 71 -24.15 -13.65 7.71
CA VAL A 71 -25.32 -13.10 7.04
C VAL A 71 -26.45 -14.12 7.13
N PRO A 72 -27.59 -13.79 7.75
CA PRO A 72 -28.68 -14.75 7.92
C PRO A 72 -29.30 -15.15 6.57
N ARG A 73 -29.37 -16.45 6.30
CA ARG A 73 -29.91 -17.03 5.06
C ARG A 73 -30.95 -18.12 5.33
N THR A 74 -31.82 -18.36 4.36
CA THR A 74 -32.70 -19.54 4.32
C THR A 74 -31.91 -20.79 3.91
N ASP A 75 -32.54 -21.97 3.94
CA ASP A 75 -31.93 -23.22 3.43
C ASP A 75 -31.52 -23.10 1.97
N TRP A 76 -32.36 -22.44 1.15
CA TRP A 76 -32.05 -22.20 -0.26
C TRP A 76 -30.79 -21.33 -0.40
N GLY A 77 -30.69 -20.23 0.36
CA GLY A 77 -29.54 -19.34 0.31
C GLY A 77 -28.24 -20.01 0.74
N ARG A 78 -28.28 -20.82 1.81
CA ARG A 78 -27.13 -21.62 2.26
C ARG A 78 -26.68 -22.63 1.19
N ALA A 79 -27.63 -23.36 0.61
CA ALA A 79 -27.33 -24.34 -0.44
C ALA A 79 -26.78 -23.66 -1.70
N TYR A 80 -27.30 -22.49 -2.05
CA TYR A 80 -26.84 -21.72 -3.20
C TYR A 80 -25.39 -21.23 -3.01
N VAL A 81 -25.10 -20.57 -1.88
CA VAL A 81 -23.75 -20.10 -1.53
C VAL A 81 -22.78 -21.29 -1.48
N SER A 82 -23.13 -22.36 -0.77
CA SER A 82 -22.26 -23.55 -0.66
C SER A 82 -21.92 -24.19 -2.02
N ARG A 83 -22.77 -24.02 -3.04
CA ARG A 83 -22.57 -24.60 -4.37
C ARG A 83 -21.78 -23.70 -5.31
N PHE A 84 -21.97 -22.39 -5.24
CA PHE A 84 -21.50 -21.45 -6.25
C PHE A 84 -20.49 -20.41 -5.76
N TYR A 85 -20.24 -20.33 -4.44
CA TYR A 85 -19.35 -19.35 -3.82
C TYR A 85 -18.13 -20.04 -3.24
N ALA A 86 -17.01 -19.33 -3.23
CA ALA A 86 -15.82 -19.73 -2.49
C ALA A 86 -16.04 -19.52 -0.98
N GLY A 87 -15.41 -20.34 -0.16
CA GLY A 87 -15.45 -20.18 1.30
C GLY A 87 -14.81 -18.86 1.71
N ILE A 88 -15.37 -18.19 2.72
CA ILE A 88 -14.79 -16.92 3.20
C ILE A 88 -13.34 -17.10 3.69
N ASP A 89 -12.97 -18.29 4.16
CA ASP A 89 -11.60 -18.58 4.60
C ASP A 89 -10.58 -18.56 3.45
N GLU A 90 -11.02 -18.85 2.22
CA GLU A 90 -10.19 -18.77 1.03
C GLU A 90 -9.83 -17.31 0.71
N LEU A 91 -10.71 -16.35 1.04
CA LEU A 91 -10.45 -14.92 0.86
C LEU A 91 -9.16 -14.52 1.59
N TRP A 92 -8.95 -14.99 2.82
CA TRP A 92 -7.81 -14.56 3.66
C TRP A 92 -6.44 -14.92 3.07
N THR A 93 -6.38 -15.97 2.25
CA THR A 93 -5.15 -16.43 1.59
C THR A 93 -5.08 -16.04 0.12
N SER A 94 -6.15 -15.45 -0.41
CA SER A 94 -6.24 -15.03 -1.80
C SER A 94 -5.34 -13.82 -2.10
N ARG A 95 -4.96 -13.68 -3.39
CA ARG A 95 -4.32 -12.48 -3.91
C ARG A 95 -5.27 -11.86 -4.94
N LEU A 96 -6.01 -10.86 -4.51
CA LEU A 96 -6.94 -10.14 -5.36
C LEU A 96 -6.33 -8.81 -5.80
N ASP A 97 -6.55 -8.45 -7.07
CA ASP A 97 -6.22 -7.11 -7.55
C ASP A 97 -7.20 -6.10 -6.95
N GLY A 98 -8.50 -6.44 -6.92
CA GLY A 98 -9.54 -5.61 -6.30
C GLY A 98 -10.62 -6.40 -5.57
N LEU A 99 -11.42 -5.71 -4.78
CA LEU A 99 -12.54 -6.28 -4.03
C LEU A 99 -13.80 -5.41 -4.20
N ILE A 100 -14.96 -6.04 -4.30
CA ILE A 100 -16.26 -5.37 -4.25
C ILE A 100 -17.01 -5.96 -3.06
N VAL A 101 -17.44 -5.11 -2.12
CA VAL A 101 -18.21 -5.49 -0.94
C VAL A 101 -19.57 -4.83 -1.00
N THR A 102 -20.60 -5.65 -1.02
CA THR A 102 -22.00 -5.20 -1.03
C THR A 102 -22.53 -5.06 0.39
N GLY A 103 -23.49 -4.15 0.57
CA GLY A 103 -24.30 -4.10 1.77
C GLY A 103 -25.37 -5.19 1.81
N THR A 104 -26.18 -5.15 2.86
CA THR A 104 -27.44 -5.91 2.97
C THR A 104 -28.45 -5.05 3.72
N GLU A 105 -29.71 -5.44 3.79
CA GLU A 105 -30.70 -4.70 4.58
C GLU A 105 -30.35 -4.85 6.07
N PRO A 106 -30.17 -3.75 6.83
CA PRO A 106 -29.82 -3.84 8.23
C PRO A 106 -30.98 -4.45 9.04
N ARG A 107 -30.66 -5.36 9.96
CA ARG A 107 -31.61 -5.97 10.89
C ARG A 107 -31.57 -5.33 12.28
N SER A 108 -30.54 -4.53 12.55
CA SER A 108 -30.33 -3.84 13.81
C SER A 108 -30.35 -2.31 13.62
N PRO A 109 -30.86 -1.54 14.61
CA PRO A 109 -30.77 -0.07 14.58
C PRO A 109 -29.31 0.42 14.53
N ASN A 110 -28.39 -0.26 15.21
CA ASN A 110 -26.96 0.07 15.18
C ASN A 110 -26.20 -0.94 14.33
N LEU A 111 -25.29 -0.46 13.49
CA LEU A 111 -24.46 -1.33 12.65
C LEU A 111 -23.54 -2.29 13.45
N PRO A 112 -22.91 -1.88 14.56
CA PRO A 112 -22.09 -2.78 15.37
C PRO A 112 -22.85 -3.97 15.98
N ASP A 113 -24.18 -3.86 16.07
CA ASP A 113 -25.05 -4.92 16.60
C ASP A 113 -25.52 -5.90 15.51
N GLU A 114 -25.09 -5.72 14.26
CA GLU A 114 -25.42 -6.65 13.17
C GLU A 114 -24.66 -7.98 13.34
N PRO A 115 -25.29 -9.14 13.08
CA PRO A 115 -24.63 -10.45 13.20
C PRO A 115 -23.35 -10.59 12.37
N TYR A 116 -23.27 -9.89 11.24
CA TYR A 116 -22.13 -9.93 10.31
C TYR A 116 -21.12 -8.82 10.53
N TRP A 117 -21.25 -8.00 11.59
CA TRP A 117 -20.37 -6.85 11.84
C TRP A 117 -18.90 -7.26 11.93
N GLU A 118 -18.56 -8.21 12.81
CA GLU A 118 -17.17 -8.65 13.01
C GLU A 118 -16.55 -9.21 11.74
N SER A 119 -17.30 -10.02 10.99
CA SER A 119 -16.85 -10.58 9.72
C SER A 119 -16.65 -9.48 8.66
N LEU A 120 -17.52 -8.47 8.61
CA LEU A 120 -17.41 -7.36 7.67
C LEU A 120 -16.21 -6.45 7.98
N THR A 121 -15.98 -6.12 9.26
CA THR A 121 -14.83 -5.29 9.67
C THR A 121 -13.51 -6.03 9.44
N ARG A 122 -13.48 -7.35 9.64
CA ARG A 122 -12.33 -8.19 9.28
C ARG A 122 -12.05 -8.18 7.78
N VAL A 123 -13.08 -8.25 6.92
CA VAL A 123 -12.91 -8.10 5.45
C VAL A 123 -12.32 -6.73 5.11
N LEU A 124 -12.76 -5.67 5.79
CA LEU A 124 -12.26 -4.31 5.59
C LEU A 124 -10.79 -4.17 5.95
N GLU A 125 -10.38 -4.63 7.14
CA GLU A 125 -8.98 -4.63 7.59
C GLU A 125 -8.10 -5.47 6.66
N TRP A 126 -8.60 -6.64 6.25
CA TRP A 126 -7.91 -7.48 5.27
C TRP A 126 -7.75 -6.75 3.93
N ALA A 127 -8.81 -6.13 3.40
CA ALA A 127 -8.81 -5.45 2.11
C ALA A 127 -7.80 -4.31 2.06
N GLU A 128 -7.59 -3.59 3.18
CA GLU A 128 -6.60 -2.51 3.27
C GLU A 128 -5.19 -3.01 2.92
N HIS A 129 -4.86 -4.25 3.26
CA HIS A 129 -3.53 -4.82 3.11
C HIS A 129 -3.36 -5.76 1.91
N HIS A 130 -4.45 -6.30 1.38
CA HIS A 130 -4.41 -7.42 0.43
C HIS A 130 -4.99 -7.09 -0.94
N THR A 131 -5.45 -5.85 -1.16
CA THR A 131 -6.00 -5.37 -2.43
C THR A 131 -5.32 -4.09 -2.87
N HIS A 132 -5.32 -3.80 -4.17
CA HIS A 132 -4.93 -2.47 -4.66
C HIS A 132 -6.05 -1.44 -4.47
N SER A 133 -7.30 -1.89 -4.59
CA SER A 133 -8.49 -1.09 -4.30
C SER A 133 -9.68 -1.94 -3.91
N ALA A 134 -10.54 -1.42 -3.04
CA ALA A 134 -11.81 -2.02 -2.68
C ALA A 134 -12.98 -1.04 -2.86
N ILE A 135 -14.06 -1.52 -3.48
CA ILE A 135 -15.35 -0.82 -3.59
C ILE A 135 -16.25 -1.28 -2.45
N TRP A 136 -16.82 -0.32 -1.73
CA TRP A 136 -17.84 -0.51 -0.70
C TRP A 136 -19.15 0.08 -1.23
N SER A 137 -20.21 -0.72 -1.28
CA SER A 137 -21.50 -0.33 -1.84
C SER A 137 -22.61 -0.30 -0.78
N CYS A 138 -23.40 0.77 -0.80
CA CYS A 138 -24.60 0.98 0.04
C CYS A 138 -24.31 0.79 1.53
N LEU A 139 -24.94 -0.17 2.22
CA LEU A 139 -24.74 -0.37 3.67
C LEU A 139 -23.26 -0.62 4.02
N ALA A 140 -22.51 -1.30 3.15
CA ALA A 140 -21.10 -1.56 3.38
C ALA A 140 -20.28 -0.26 3.45
N THR A 141 -20.68 0.78 2.73
CA THR A 141 -20.10 2.13 2.86
C THR A 141 -20.27 2.69 4.27
N HIS A 142 -21.49 2.63 4.82
CA HIS A 142 -21.78 3.15 6.15
C HIS A 142 -21.04 2.36 7.24
N ALA A 143 -20.96 1.03 7.11
CA ALA A 143 -20.23 0.19 8.04
C ALA A 143 -18.71 0.48 8.01
N ALA A 144 -18.14 0.60 6.81
CA ALA A 144 -16.72 0.85 6.62
C ALA A 144 -16.27 2.18 7.25
N ILE A 145 -16.97 3.29 7.00
CA ILE A 145 -16.57 4.59 7.55
C ILE A 145 -16.79 4.69 9.07
N LEU A 146 -17.77 3.95 9.59
CA LEU A 146 -18.00 3.86 11.03
C LEU A 146 -16.82 3.15 11.71
N HIS A 147 -16.37 2.03 11.15
CA HIS A 147 -15.22 1.29 11.68
C HIS A 147 -13.90 2.04 11.53
N LEU A 148 -13.66 2.65 10.36
CA LEU A 148 -12.38 3.31 10.06
C LEU A 148 -12.18 4.62 10.81
N ASP A 149 -13.23 5.43 10.93
CA ASP A 149 -13.12 6.84 11.36
C ASP A 149 -14.25 7.27 12.30
N GLY A 150 -15.08 6.34 12.80
CA GLY A 150 -16.14 6.64 13.76
C GLY A 150 -17.31 7.45 13.19
N ILE A 151 -17.45 7.55 11.86
CA ILE A 151 -18.45 8.39 11.22
C ILE A 151 -19.80 7.68 11.18
N GLY A 152 -20.71 8.12 12.05
CA GLY A 152 -22.07 7.60 12.14
C GLY A 152 -22.97 8.05 10.97
N ARG A 153 -23.88 7.15 10.54
CA ARG A 153 -24.94 7.46 9.58
C ARG A 153 -26.04 8.32 10.22
N ARG A 154 -26.68 9.19 9.44
CA ARG A 154 -27.85 10.00 9.86
C ARG A 154 -29.13 9.46 9.23
N PRO A 155 -30.21 9.23 9.98
CA PRO A 155 -31.48 8.80 9.41
C PRO A 155 -32.12 9.93 8.60
N LEU A 156 -32.75 9.58 7.48
CA LEU A 156 -33.55 10.48 6.65
C LEU A 156 -35.02 10.44 7.07
N GLY A 157 -35.70 11.59 7.01
CA GLY A 157 -37.15 11.64 7.25
C GLY A 157 -37.97 10.86 6.22
N GLU A 158 -37.46 10.73 4.99
CA GLU A 158 -38.05 9.95 3.91
C GLU A 158 -36.99 9.12 3.18
N LYS A 159 -37.39 7.99 2.60
CA LYS A 159 -36.50 7.13 1.82
C LYS A 159 -35.96 7.94 0.63
N ARG A 160 -34.63 7.99 0.51
CA ARG A 160 -34.00 8.46 -0.71
C ARG A 160 -34.16 7.39 -1.78
N PHE A 161 -35.06 7.62 -2.73
CA PHE A 161 -35.49 6.60 -3.67
C PHE A 161 -35.74 7.19 -5.06
N GLY A 162 -34.94 6.78 -6.06
CA GLY A 162 -35.02 7.32 -7.41
C GLY A 162 -33.67 7.36 -8.11
N VAL A 163 -33.63 8.04 -9.26
CA VAL A 163 -32.42 8.38 -10.01
C VAL A 163 -32.16 9.87 -9.85
N PHE A 164 -30.98 10.22 -9.37
CA PHE A 164 -30.61 11.59 -9.03
C PHE A 164 -29.42 12.04 -9.86
N ASP A 165 -29.43 13.30 -10.29
CA ASP A 165 -28.27 13.89 -10.96
C ASP A 165 -27.21 14.27 -9.93
N CYS A 166 -26.08 13.56 -9.98
CA CYS A 166 -24.93 13.78 -9.13
C CYS A 166 -23.88 14.62 -9.87
N GLU A 167 -23.55 15.78 -9.32
CA GLU A 167 -22.49 16.66 -9.82
C GLU A 167 -21.12 16.18 -9.37
N ARG A 168 -20.14 16.24 -10.28
CA ARG A 168 -18.74 15.99 -10.00
C ARG A 168 -18.13 17.20 -9.28
N VAL A 169 -17.73 17.02 -8.02
CA VAL A 169 -17.25 18.10 -7.15
C VAL A 169 -15.76 18.06 -6.84
N ALA A 170 -15.07 17.01 -7.28
CA ALA A 170 -13.61 16.92 -7.19
C ALA A 170 -13.00 16.23 -8.41
N ASP A 171 -11.79 16.65 -8.76
CA ASP A 171 -10.95 15.96 -9.72
C ASP A 171 -10.34 14.71 -9.10
N HIS A 172 -10.55 13.57 -9.77
CA HIS A 172 -9.97 12.29 -9.39
C HIS A 172 -9.89 11.36 -10.61
N PRO A 173 -8.88 10.48 -10.72
CA PRO A 173 -8.78 9.53 -11.84
C PRO A 173 -10.03 8.66 -12.05
N LEU A 174 -10.76 8.33 -10.97
CA LEU A 174 -12.00 7.55 -11.08
C LEU A 174 -13.13 8.28 -11.81
N THR A 175 -13.16 9.60 -11.78
CA THR A 175 -14.16 10.43 -12.46
C THR A 175 -13.59 11.14 -13.70
N ALA A 176 -12.37 10.77 -14.13
CA ALA A 176 -11.78 11.26 -15.36
C ALA A 176 -12.68 10.94 -16.56
N ASP A 177 -12.85 11.91 -17.45
CA ASP A 177 -13.68 11.83 -18.66
C ASP A 177 -15.17 11.50 -18.42
N ALA A 178 -15.61 11.57 -17.15
CA ALA A 178 -17.01 11.50 -16.79
C ALA A 178 -17.68 12.88 -17.03
N PRO A 179 -18.93 12.92 -17.50
CA PRO A 179 -19.66 14.19 -17.61
C PRO A 179 -19.76 14.90 -16.25
N ALA A 180 -19.97 16.23 -16.29
CA ALA A 180 -20.08 17.04 -15.08
C ALA A 180 -21.24 16.61 -14.16
N ARG A 181 -22.31 16.08 -14.74
CA ARG A 181 -23.46 15.51 -14.04
C ARG A 181 -23.67 14.06 -14.47
N LEU A 182 -23.90 13.19 -13.50
CA LEU A 182 -24.00 11.75 -13.65
C LEU A 182 -25.32 11.31 -13.01
N PRO A 183 -26.28 10.74 -13.78
CA PRO A 183 -27.44 10.11 -13.17
C PRO A 183 -26.99 8.91 -12.34
N MET A 184 -27.50 8.80 -11.11
CA MET A 184 -27.17 7.73 -10.17
C MET A 184 -28.41 7.27 -9.40
N PRO A 185 -28.74 5.97 -9.39
CA PRO A 185 -29.83 5.46 -8.57
C PRO A 185 -29.44 5.44 -7.09
N HIS A 186 -30.38 5.82 -6.23
CA HIS A 186 -30.27 5.69 -4.78
C HIS A 186 -31.51 4.99 -4.22
N SER A 187 -31.30 4.12 -3.23
CA SER A 187 -32.36 3.45 -2.45
C SER A 187 -31.90 3.28 -1.00
N ARG A 188 -32.04 4.32 -0.17
CA ARG A 188 -31.51 4.32 1.20
C ARG A 188 -32.32 5.16 2.19
N TRP A 189 -32.26 4.78 3.46
CA TRP A 189 -32.90 5.47 4.58
C TRP A 189 -31.95 6.32 5.43
N ASN A 190 -30.65 6.23 5.16
CA ASN A 190 -29.64 6.94 5.92
C ASN A 190 -28.71 7.68 4.96
N GLU A 191 -28.11 8.76 5.45
CA GLU A 191 -27.07 9.52 4.77
C GLU A 191 -25.81 9.61 5.62
N ILE A 192 -24.78 10.22 5.05
CA ILE A 192 -23.47 10.40 5.68
C ILE A 192 -23.18 11.91 5.73
N PRO A 193 -22.70 12.45 6.87
CA PRO A 193 -22.32 13.85 6.97
C PRO A 193 -21.10 14.18 6.10
N GLU A 194 -21.26 15.10 5.14
CA GLU A 194 -20.17 15.50 4.24
C GLU A 194 -19.02 16.21 4.97
N ASP A 195 -19.36 17.03 5.96
CA ASP A 195 -18.42 17.71 6.85
C ASP A 195 -17.54 16.71 7.61
N ALA A 196 -18.14 15.66 8.18
CA ALA A 196 -17.39 14.62 8.88
C ALA A 196 -16.47 13.82 7.93
N LEU A 197 -16.93 13.52 6.71
CA LEU A 197 -16.11 12.85 5.70
C LEU A 197 -14.87 13.70 5.36
N THR A 198 -15.10 14.97 5.01
CA THR A 198 -14.01 15.87 4.61
C THR A 198 -13.03 16.13 5.76
N SER A 199 -13.50 16.31 7.00
CA SER A 199 -12.63 16.47 8.17
C SER A 199 -11.78 15.23 8.47
N SER A 200 -12.27 14.04 8.10
CA SER A 200 -11.57 12.76 8.28
C SER A 200 -10.73 12.35 7.07
N GLY A 201 -10.47 13.28 6.14
CA GLY A 201 -9.57 13.08 5.00
C GLY A 201 -10.16 12.30 3.83
N TYR A 202 -11.49 12.12 3.78
CA TYR A 202 -12.15 11.58 2.60
C TYR A 202 -12.28 12.67 1.53
N ARG A 203 -12.18 12.26 0.26
CA ARG A 203 -12.46 13.13 -0.89
C ARG A 203 -13.80 12.75 -1.49
N VAL A 204 -14.78 13.65 -1.39
CA VAL A 204 -16.07 13.52 -2.08
C VAL A 204 -15.87 13.73 -3.57
N LEU A 205 -16.31 12.77 -4.39
CA LEU A 205 -16.17 12.81 -5.84
C LEU A 205 -17.44 13.33 -6.50
N THR A 206 -18.59 12.85 -6.04
CA THR A 206 -19.90 13.21 -6.58
C THR A 206 -20.90 13.47 -5.44
N ARG A 207 -21.76 14.46 -5.63
CA ARG A 207 -22.90 14.75 -4.75
C ARG A 207 -24.08 15.28 -5.55
N SER A 208 -25.30 15.13 -5.03
CA SER A 208 -26.51 15.70 -5.60
C SER A 208 -27.15 16.65 -4.59
N ASP A 209 -27.74 17.76 -5.05
CA ASP A 209 -28.48 18.64 -4.14
C ASP A 209 -29.70 17.94 -3.54
N ALA A 210 -30.32 17.02 -4.29
CA ALA A 210 -31.45 16.22 -3.82
C ALA A 210 -31.02 14.96 -3.05
N ALA A 211 -29.85 14.39 -3.37
CA ALA A 211 -29.40 13.14 -2.76
C ALA A 211 -28.31 13.25 -1.68
N GLY A 212 -27.62 14.38 -1.56
CA GLY A 212 -26.43 14.53 -0.74
C GLY A 212 -25.23 13.83 -1.37
N VAL A 213 -24.28 13.42 -0.52
CA VAL A 213 -23.07 12.69 -0.95
C VAL A 213 -23.45 11.40 -1.68
N ASP A 214 -22.82 11.16 -2.83
CA ASP A 214 -23.02 9.96 -3.64
C ASP A 214 -21.78 9.05 -3.60
N ALA A 215 -20.68 9.48 -4.23
CA ALA A 215 -19.44 8.72 -4.28
C ALA A 215 -18.28 9.49 -3.65
N PHE A 216 -17.42 8.79 -2.92
CA PHE A 216 -16.25 9.36 -2.27
C PHE A 216 -15.13 8.33 -2.11
N VAL A 217 -13.91 8.79 -1.85
CA VAL A 217 -12.73 7.92 -1.75
C VAL A 217 -11.86 8.27 -0.55
N LYS A 218 -11.07 7.30 -0.11
CA LYS A 218 -9.96 7.50 0.82
C LYS A 218 -8.78 6.63 0.41
N GLN A 219 -7.63 7.28 0.19
CA GLN A 219 -6.39 6.56 -0.05
C GLN A 219 -5.82 6.10 1.28
N ARG A 220 -5.61 4.79 1.41
CA ARG A 220 -4.85 4.16 2.52
C ARG A 220 -3.78 3.27 1.90
N LYS A 221 -3.45 2.13 2.52
CA LYS A 221 -2.62 1.09 1.87
C LYS A 221 -3.30 0.52 0.62
N SER A 222 -4.63 0.49 0.64
CA SER A 222 -5.51 0.26 -0.52
C SER A 222 -6.32 1.54 -0.82
N LEU A 223 -6.70 1.75 -2.08
CA LEU A 223 -7.66 2.80 -2.43
C LEU A 223 -9.08 2.31 -2.11
N PHE A 224 -9.74 2.92 -1.14
CA PHE A 224 -11.14 2.62 -0.85
C PHE A 224 -12.07 3.58 -1.58
N VAL A 225 -13.02 2.99 -2.31
CA VAL A 225 -14.05 3.68 -3.10
C VAL A 225 -15.40 3.36 -2.49
N PHE A 226 -16.18 4.39 -2.21
CA PHE A 226 -17.44 4.27 -1.50
C PHE A 226 -18.57 4.80 -2.39
N PHE A 227 -19.64 4.01 -2.50
CA PHE A 227 -20.88 4.42 -3.15
C PHE A 227 -22.03 4.37 -2.14
N GLN A 228 -22.73 5.48 -1.98
CA GLN A 228 -24.07 5.51 -1.37
C GLN A 228 -25.18 5.28 -2.40
N GLY A 229 -24.88 5.47 -3.68
CA GLY A 229 -25.72 5.07 -4.81
C GLY A 229 -25.51 3.62 -5.22
N HIS A 230 -26.25 3.20 -6.25
CA HIS A 230 -26.26 1.83 -6.77
C HIS A 230 -25.91 1.78 -8.27
N PRO A 231 -24.68 2.15 -8.66
CA PRO A 231 -24.25 2.15 -10.07
C PRO A 231 -24.43 0.78 -10.77
N GLU A 232 -24.52 -0.31 -10.01
CA GLU A 232 -24.76 -1.67 -10.47
C GLU A 232 -26.20 -1.96 -10.90
N TYR A 233 -27.18 -1.16 -10.47
CA TYR A 233 -28.60 -1.47 -10.71
C TYR A 233 -28.94 -1.62 -12.19
N GLU A 234 -29.81 -2.59 -12.45
CA GLU A 234 -30.43 -2.78 -13.76
C GLU A 234 -31.61 -1.83 -13.91
N ALA A 235 -32.04 -1.61 -15.16
CA ALA A 235 -33.09 -0.65 -15.48
C ALA A 235 -34.31 -0.84 -14.58
N HIS A 236 -34.77 -2.08 -14.41
CA HIS A 236 -36.00 -2.43 -13.70
C HIS A 236 -35.86 -2.57 -12.16
N THR A 237 -34.68 -2.39 -11.57
CA THR A 237 -34.44 -2.70 -10.15
C THR A 237 -35.29 -1.83 -9.21
N LEU A 238 -35.32 -0.51 -9.42
CA LEU A 238 -36.13 0.41 -8.61
C LEU A 238 -37.65 0.14 -8.77
N MET A 239 -38.10 -0.23 -9.97
CA MET A 239 -39.49 -0.64 -10.20
C MET A 239 -39.86 -1.87 -9.37
N LEU A 240 -39.00 -2.89 -9.35
CA LEU A 240 -39.26 -4.11 -8.57
C LEU A 240 -39.26 -3.85 -7.07
N GLU A 241 -38.36 -2.98 -6.59
CA GLU A 241 -38.40 -2.53 -5.19
C GLU A 241 -39.69 -1.78 -4.86
N TYR A 242 -40.12 -0.87 -5.74
CA TYR A 242 -41.34 -0.11 -5.54
C TYR A 242 -42.56 -1.04 -5.48
N ARG A 243 -42.67 -1.97 -6.43
CA ARG A 243 -43.75 -2.98 -6.46
C ARG A 243 -43.74 -3.87 -5.21
N ARG A 244 -42.56 -4.32 -4.76
CA ARG A 244 -42.41 -5.09 -3.51
C ARG A 244 -42.89 -4.27 -2.31
N ASP A 245 -42.49 -3.01 -2.23
CA ASP A 245 -42.83 -2.15 -1.11
C ASP A 245 -44.34 -1.81 -1.11
N ILE A 246 -44.99 -1.71 -2.27
CA ILE A 246 -46.46 -1.60 -2.36
C ILE A 246 -47.10 -2.88 -1.83
N LYS A 247 -46.59 -4.05 -2.22
CA LYS A 247 -47.10 -5.33 -1.71
C LYS A 247 -47.03 -5.41 -0.19
N ARG A 248 -45.89 -5.01 0.42
CA ARG A 248 -45.74 -4.95 1.88
C ARG A 248 -46.79 -4.05 2.53
N PHE A 249 -47.12 -2.92 1.89
CA PHE A 249 -48.16 -2.01 2.38
C PHE A 249 -49.56 -2.63 2.32
N LEU A 250 -49.90 -3.29 1.20
CA LEU A 250 -51.18 -3.99 1.03
C LEU A 250 -51.33 -5.13 2.05
N LEU A 251 -50.24 -5.86 2.32
CA LEU A 251 -50.19 -6.93 3.34
C LEU A 251 -50.11 -6.43 4.78
N ARG A 252 -50.10 -5.11 5.01
CA ARG A 252 -49.96 -4.49 6.35
C ARG A 252 -48.65 -4.85 7.06
N GLU A 253 -47.63 -5.24 6.31
CA GLU A 253 -46.26 -5.40 6.80
C GLU A 253 -45.55 -4.05 6.97
N ARG A 254 -46.13 -2.98 6.40
CA ARG A 254 -45.74 -1.59 6.62
C ARG A 254 -46.97 -0.69 6.68
N GLU A 255 -46.88 0.38 7.46
CA GLU A 255 -48.01 1.28 7.70
C GLU A 255 -48.21 2.32 6.61
N THR A 256 -47.12 2.85 6.04
CA THR A 256 -47.16 3.94 5.07
C THR A 256 -47.04 3.41 3.65
N TYR A 257 -47.73 4.02 2.70
CA TYR A 257 -47.55 3.71 1.28
C TYR A 257 -46.15 4.18 0.82
N PRO A 258 -45.39 3.39 0.03
CA PRO A 258 -44.06 3.81 -0.44
C PRO A 258 -44.10 5.06 -1.33
N ALA A 259 -43.09 5.91 -1.20
CA ALA A 259 -42.82 6.97 -2.16
C ALA A 259 -42.46 6.36 -3.53
N MET A 260 -42.92 7.00 -4.61
CA MET A 260 -42.54 6.64 -5.97
C MET A 260 -41.06 7.00 -6.21
N PRO A 261 -40.27 6.18 -6.93
CA PRO A 261 -38.91 6.54 -7.28
C PRO A 261 -38.86 7.82 -8.12
N GLN A 262 -38.11 8.82 -7.66
CA GLN A 262 -37.96 10.11 -8.33
C GLN A 262 -37.14 9.98 -9.62
N GLY A 263 -37.49 10.75 -10.66
CA GLY A 263 -36.71 10.84 -11.90
C GLY A 263 -36.60 9.52 -12.70
N TYR A 264 -37.51 8.56 -12.48
CA TYR A 264 -37.37 7.19 -12.97
C TYR A 264 -38.45 6.74 -13.97
N PHE A 265 -39.71 7.10 -13.73
CA PHE A 265 -40.83 6.75 -14.60
C PHE A 265 -41.18 7.92 -15.55
N ASP A 266 -41.72 7.59 -16.72
CA ASP A 266 -42.32 8.59 -17.62
C ASP A 266 -43.72 9.02 -17.14
N GLU A 267 -44.25 10.08 -17.74
CA GLU A 267 -45.50 10.73 -17.30
C GLU A 267 -46.69 9.77 -17.30
N ALA A 268 -46.85 8.96 -18.35
CA ALA A 268 -47.93 7.98 -18.45
C ALA A 268 -47.85 6.89 -17.36
N THR A 269 -46.64 6.42 -17.03
CA THR A 269 -46.46 5.45 -15.94
C THR A 269 -46.70 6.10 -14.57
N VAL A 270 -46.29 7.36 -14.38
CA VAL A 270 -46.58 8.12 -13.14
C VAL A 270 -48.08 8.26 -12.93
N GLU A 271 -48.85 8.60 -13.96
CA GLU A 271 -50.31 8.71 -13.88
C GLU A 271 -50.94 7.36 -13.48
N ALA A 272 -50.55 6.27 -14.15
CA ALA A 272 -51.06 4.93 -13.85
C ALA A 272 -50.72 4.47 -12.42
N LEU A 273 -49.49 4.72 -11.95
CA LEU A 273 -49.06 4.39 -10.59
C LEU A 273 -49.72 5.29 -9.53
N THR A 274 -50.06 6.53 -9.87
CA THR A 274 -50.81 7.43 -8.98
C THR A 274 -52.23 6.93 -8.78
N ALA A 275 -52.91 6.52 -9.85
CA ALA A 275 -54.24 5.89 -9.75
C ALA A 275 -54.19 4.59 -8.93
N LEU A 276 -53.13 3.78 -9.09
CA LEU A 276 -52.92 2.58 -8.27
C LEU A 276 -52.72 2.93 -6.78
N ARG A 277 -51.95 3.98 -6.49
CA ARG A 277 -51.75 4.49 -5.12
C ARG A 277 -53.07 4.91 -4.48
N GLU A 278 -53.92 5.65 -5.19
CA GLU A 278 -55.22 6.07 -4.69
C GLU A 278 -56.11 4.88 -4.32
N ARG A 279 -56.17 3.86 -5.19
CA ARG A 279 -56.91 2.62 -4.90
C ARG A 279 -56.35 1.88 -3.69
N ALA A 280 -55.02 1.72 -3.62
CA ALA A 280 -54.36 1.06 -2.50
C ALA A 280 -54.58 1.79 -1.16
N LEU A 281 -54.64 3.13 -1.16
CA LEU A 281 -54.91 3.94 0.02
C LEU A 281 -56.37 3.88 0.44
N ALA A 282 -57.30 3.82 -0.51
CA ALA A 282 -58.72 3.67 -0.25
C ALA A 282 -59.06 2.29 0.33
N ASP A 283 -58.45 1.24 -0.21
CA ASP A 283 -58.69 -0.14 0.21
C ASP A 283 -57.44 -1.03 0.02
N ARG A 284 -56.88 -1.54 1.12
CA ARG A 284 -55.63 -2.32 1.14
C ARG A 284 -55.85 -3.79 0.76
N ARG A 285 -56.48 -4.05 -0.38
CA ARG A 285 -56.64 -5.42 -0.91
C ARG A 285 -55.42 -5.82 -1.72
N GLU A 286 -54.98 -7.08 -1.55
CA GLU A 286 -53.79 -7.59 -2.26
C GLU A 286 -53.99 -7.62 -3.79
N ASP A 287 -55.23 -7.81 -4.26
CA ASP A 287 -55.58 -7.87 -5.69
C ASP A 287 -55.31 -6.54 -6.43
N VAL A 288 -55.24 -5.41 -5.72
CA VAL A 288 -54.82 -4.11 -6.29
C VAL A 288 -53.44 -4.21 -6.96
N LEU A 289 -52.56 -5.12 -6.51
CA LEU A 289 -51.24 -5.31 -7.13
C LEU A 289 -51.33 -5.93 -8.54
N THR A 290 -52.44 -6.55 -8.92
CA THR A 290 -52.64 -7.09 -10.27
C THR A 290 -52.73 -5.99 -11.32
N ASP A 291 -53.16 -4.79 -10.92
CA ASP A 291 -53.22 -3.60 -11.77
C ASP A 291 -51.87 -2.89 -11.90
N PHE A 292 -50.79 -3.40 -11.26
CA PHE A 292 -49.48 -2.76 -11.38
C PHE A 292 -49.06 -2.74 -12.85
N PRO A 293 -48.76 -1.56 -13.44
CA PRO A 293 -48.59 -1.38 -14.89
C PRO A 293 -47.22 -1.91 -15.37
N THR A 294 -46.93 -3.19 -15.12
CA THR A 294 -45.62 -3.82 -15.34
C THR A 294 -45.22 -3.77 -16.80
N ALA A 295 -46.15 -4.03 -17.72
CA ALA A 295 -45.87 -4.00 -19.16
C ALA A 295 -45.58 -2.58 -19.66
N LEU A 296 -46.34 -1.59 -19.18
CA LEU A 296 -46.13 -0.18 -19.50
C LEU A 296 -44.76 0.29 -18.96
N ALA A 297 -44.49 0.05 -17.68
CA ALA A 297 -43.26 0.45 -17.01
C ALA A 297 -42.02 -0.28 -17.57
N ALA A 298 -42.14 -1.57 -17.93
CA ALA A 298 -41.02 -2.32 -18.52
C ALA A 298 -40.62 -1.80 -19.91
N GLY A 299 -41.56 -1.17 -20.65
CA GLY A 299 -41.29 -0.57 -21.95
C GLY A 299 -40.67 0.83 -21.89
N THR A 300 -40.82 1.53 -20.76
CA THR A 300 -40.45 2.95 -20.62
C THR A 300 -39.24 3.20 -19.72
N VAL A 301 -38.98 2.30 -18.77
CA VAL A 301 -37.84 2.39 -17.87
C VAL A 301 -36.54 2.14 -18.63
N THR A 302 -35.68 3.15 -18.70
CA THR A 302 -34.37 3.08 -19.34
C THR A 302 -33.25 3.20 -18.32
N ASN A 303 -32.12 2.53 -18.58
CA ASN A 303 -30.94 2.63 -17.71
C ASN A 303 -30.10 3.86 -18.10
N THR A 304 -30.50 5.03 -17.61
CA THR A 304 -29.84 6.31 -17.90
C THR A 304 -28.46 6.45 -17.24
N TRP A 305 -28.18 5.68 -16.19
CA TRP A 305 -26.92 5.72 -15.42
C TRP A 305 -25.85 4.74 -15.91
N ARG A 306 -26.21 3.79 -16.79
CA ARG A 306 -25.31 2.70 -17.20
C ARG A 306 -23.98 3.18 -17.76
N SER A 307 -24.03 4.19 -18.62
CA SER A 307 -22.85 4.75 -19.28
C SER A 307 -21.91 5.35 -18.24
N SER A 308 -22.44 6.19 -17.35
CA SER A 308 -21.74 6.81 -16.21
C SER A 308 -21.09 5.76 -15.30
N ALA A 309 -21.85 4.77 -14.86
CA ALA A 309 -21.36 3.67 -14.03
C ALA A 309 -20.22 2.91 -14.72
N ALA A 310 -20.39 2.56 -16.00
CA ALA A 310 -19.36 1.86 -16.76
C ALA A 310 -18.07 2.69 -16.91
N ARG A 311 -18.15 4.02 -17.02
CA ARG A 311 -16.95 4.89 -17.05
C ARG A 311 -16.20 4.85 -15.72
N ILE A 312 -16.90 5.01 -14.60
CA ILE A 312 -16.29 4.98 -13.27
C ILE A 312 -15.62 3.63 -13.02
N TYR A 313 -16.31 2.53 -13.35
CA TYR A 313 -15.74 1.19 -13.21
C TYR A 313 -14.58 0.93 -14.17
N ARG A 314 -14.61 1.46 -15.40
CA ARG A 314 -13.47 1.36 -16.33
C ARG A 314 -12.25 2.08 -15.77
N ASN A 315 -12.43 3.26 -15.20
CA ASN A 315 -11.35 4.01 -14.56
C ASN A 315 -10.81 3.25 -13.33
N TRP A 316 -11.68 2.59 -12.56
CA TRP A 316 -11.28 1.72 -11.47
C TRP A 316 -10.47 0.50 -11.94
N LEU A 317 -10.94 -0.21 -12.98
CA LEU A 317 -10.20 -1.33 -13.58
C LEU A 317 -8.85 -0.88 -14.14
N SER A 318 -8.80 0.30 -14.76
CA SER A 318 -7.55 0.90 -15.27
C SER A 318 -6.57 1.19 -14.13
N TYR A 319 -7.07 1.70 -12.99
CA TYR A 319 -6.28 1.88 -11.77
C TYR A 319 -5.73 0.54 -11.27
N LEU A 320 -6.57 -0.51 -11.18
CA LEU A 320 -6.12 -1.84 -10.78
C LEU A 320 -5.04 -2.40 -11.70
N CYS A 321 -5.20 -2.27 -13.01
CA CYS A 321 -4.18 -2.67 -13.98
C CYS A 321 -2.87 -1.90 -13.78
N ALA A 322 -2.93 -0.59 -13.54
CA ALA A 322 -1.74 0.22 -13.30
C ALA A 322 -1.00 -0.24 -12.03
N GLN A 323 -1.74 -0.51 -10.94
CA GLN A 323 -1.16 -1.01 -9.69
C GLN A 323 -0.59 -2.42 -9.84
N LYS A 324 -1.30 -3.31 -10.54
CA LYS A 324 -0.82 -4.66 -10.84
C LYS A 324 0.46 -4.62 -11.67
N ARG A 325 0.54 -3.75 -12.68
CA ARG A 325 1.77 -3.52 -13.47
C ARG A 325 2.90 -3.00 -12.60
N ALA A 326 2.63 -2.06 -11.71
CA ALA A 326 3.65 -1.53 -10.79
C ALA A 326 4.18 -2.61 -9.83
N ARG A 327 3.32 -3.54 -9.40
CA ARG A 327 3.69 -4.68 -8.54
C ARG A 327 4.41 -5.81 -9.28
N ALA A 328 4.01 -6.12 -10.51
CA ALA A 328 4.59 -7.16 -11.35
C ALA A 328 5.85 -6.71 -12.08
N ALA A 329 6.09 -5.39 -12.18
CA ALA A 329 7.36 -4.87 -12.65
C ALA A 329 8.48 -5.40 -11.73
N PRO A 330 9.56 -5.99 -12.28
CA PRO A 330 10.73 -6.31 -11.47
C PRO A 330 11.15 -5.05 -10.72
N PRO A 331 11.62 -5.15 -9.47
CA PRO A 331 12.01 -3.98 -8.68
C PRO A 331 13.12 -3.25 -9.43
N GLY A 332 12.72 -2.22 -10.18
CA GLY A 332 13.51 -1.75 -11.31
C GLY A 332 12.70 -1.30 -12.54
N ARG A 333 11.52 -0.69 -12.37
CA ARG A 333 10.99 0.26 -13.37
C ARG A 333 9.91 1.19 -12.81
N ALA A 334 10.39 2.35 -12.33
CA ALA A 334 9.71 3.65 -12.29
C ALA A 334 8.32 3.76 -11.64
N ASP A 335 8.26 3.80 -10.30
CA ASP A 335 7.31 4.66 -9.59
C ASP A 335 7.70 6.13 -9.87
N SER A 336 7.20 6.73 -10.95
CA SER A 336 7.63 8.10 -11.34
C SER A 336 7.45 9.14 -10.22
N PRO A 337 6.39 9.16 -9.39
CA PRO A 337 6.28 10.12 -8.28
C PRO A 337 7.25 9.83 -7.12
N ARG A 338 7.48 8.56 -6.77
CA ARG A 338 8.39 8.17 -5.69
C ARG A 338 9.85 8.41 -6.10
N MET A 339 10.17 8.08 -7.34
CA MET A 339 11.47 8.32 -7.96
C MET A 339 11.80 9.81 -7.99
N LEU A 340 10.89 10.62 -8.52
CA LEU A 340 11.06 12.07 -8.59
C LEU A 340 11.21 12.67 -7.19
N ARG A 341 10.41 12.22 -6.21
CA ARG A 341 10.56 12.65 -4.82
C ARG A 341 11.92 12.26 -4.24
N SER A 342 12.39 11.02 -4.47
CA SER A 342 13.70 10.58 -4.00
C SER A 342 14.85 11.37 -4.64
N LEU A 343 14.74 11.68 -5.93
CA LEU A 343 15.71 12.52 -6.64
C LEU A 343 15.67 13.97 -6.15
N GLN A 344 14.49 14.54 -5.95
CA GLN A 344 14.32 15.88 -5.38
C GLN A 344 14.90 15.95 -3.96
N TRP A 345 14.57 14.99 -3.11
CA TRP A 345 15.11 14.89 -1.76
C TRP A 345 16.64 14.81 -1.76
N MET A 346 17.22 13.97 -2.63
CA MET A 346 18.67 13.75 -2.68
C MET A 346 19.45 14.93 -3.28
N LEU A 347 18.91 15.54 -4.33
CA LEU A 347 19.64 16.52 -5.14
C LEU A 347 19.31 17.96 -4.77
N LEU A 348 18.05 18.26 -4.46
CA LEU A 348 17.55 19.62 -4.27
C LEU A 348 17.31 19.94 -2.79
N ASP A 349 16.71 19.02 -2.03
CA ASP A 349 16.38 19.27 -0.63
C ASP A 349 17.57 18.97 0.31
N ASN A 350 18.67 18.42 -0.22
CA ASN A 350 19.91 18.20 0.54
C ASN A 350 20.40 19.55 1.10
N PRO A 351 20.70 19.66 2.41
CA PRO A 351 21.19 20.90 3.02
C PRO A 351 22.48 21.45 2.39
N LEU A 352 23.21 20.60 1.67
CA LEU A 352 24.43 20.94 0.95
C LEU A 352 24.20 21.12 -0.56
N ALA A 353 22.96 21.08 -1.06
CA ALA A 353 22.66 21.20 -2.49
C ALA A 353 23.27 22.47 -3.11
N ALA A 354 23.23 23.61 -2.39
CA ALA A 354 23.84 24.87 -2.83
C ALA A 354 25.37 24.81 -2.98
N THR A 355 26.03 23.81 -2.40
CA THR A 355 27.48 23.58 -2.56
C THR A 355 27.82 22.77 -3.81
N ALA A 356 26.85 22.10 -4.42
CA ALA A 356 27.02 21.40 -5.68
C ALA A 356 26.79 22.36 -6.84
N THR A 357 27.75 22.47 -7.75
CA THR A 357 27.58 23.24 -9.00
C THR A 357 26.80 22.45 -10.04
N ASP A 358 26.88 21.13 -10.01
CA ASP A 358 26.20 20.17 -10.89
C ASP A 358 25.67 18.98 -10.07
N HIS A 359 24.45 18.52 -10.35
CA HIS A 359 23.83 17.35 -9.69
C HIS A 359 24.20 16.00 -10.34
N GLY A 360 25.13 16.02 -11.28
CA GLY A 360 25.53 14.86 -12.05
C GLY A 360 25.88 15.18 -13.49
N LEU A 361 26.15 14.14 -14.26
CA LEU A 361 26.53 14.22 -15.66
C LEU A 361 25.64 13.30 -16.50
N CYS A 362 25.24 13.78 -17.67
CA CYS A 362 24.36 13.08 -18.60
C CYS A 362 25.03 12.95 -19.97
N LEU A 363 24.99 11.76 -20.57
CA LEU A 363 25.34 11.52 -21.96
C LEU A 363 24.06 11.43 -22.79
N ARG A 364 24.04 12.13 -23.92
CA ARG A 364 22.98 12.04 -24.91
C ARG A 364 23.54 11.60 -26.25
N ASP A 365 22.79 10.79 -26.98
CA ASP A 365 23.12 10.50 -28.38
C ASP A 365 22.69 11.64 -29.31
N ALA A 366 22.97 11.50 -30.61
CA ALA A 366 22.67 12.53 -31.61
C ALA A 366 21.16 12.87 -31.72
N SER A 367 20.27 11.99 -31.25
CA SER A 367 18.83 12.25 -31.19
C SER A 367 18.41 13.03 -29.95
N GLY A 368 19.32 13.26 -29.00
CA GLY A 368 19.04 13.87 -27.71
C GLY A 368 18.60 12.87 -26.63
N LEU A 369 18.52 11.57 -26.95
CA LEU A 369 18.14 10.53 -25.99
C LEU A 369 19.28 10.28 -25.00
N MET A 370 18.94 10.13 -23.71
CA MET A 370 19.92 9.89 -22.65
C MET A 370 20.44 8.45 -22.71
N VAL A 371 21.73 8.30 -23.00
CA VAL A 371 22.43 7.01 -23.13
C VAL A 371 23.41 6.74 -21.99
N GLY A 372 23.54 7.70 -21.07
CA GLY A 372 24.29 7.53 -19.83
C GLY A 372 23.98 8.63 -18.81
N LEU A 373 24.12 8.31 -17.54
CA LEU A 373 23.82 9.17 -16.40
C LEU A 373 24.69 8.79 -15.20
N LEU A 374 25.25 9.80 -14.54
CA LEU A 374 25.92 9.69 -13.24
C LEU A 374 25.34 10.78 -12.34
N LEU A 375 24.57 10.41 -11.31
CA LEU A 375 24.06 11.36 -10.33
C LEU A 375 25.07 11.61 -9.21
N SER A 376 25.20 12.85 -8.78
CA SER A 376 26.14 13.26 -7.74
C SER A 376 25.46 14.08 -6.66
N PHE A 377 25.82 13.81 -5.40
CA PHE A 377 25.29 14.55 -4.25
C PHE A 377 26.42 14.85 -3.23
N PRO A 378 26.46 16.06 -2.68
CA PRO A 378 27.46 16.43 -1.67
C PRO A 378 27.07 15.89 -0.29
N THR A 379 28.08 15.46 0.48
CA THR A 379 27.93 15.02 1.87
C THR A 379 29.05 15.61 2.73
N ALA A 380 28.71 16.09 3.92
CA ALA A 380 29.68 16.57 4.90
C ALA A 380 30.14 15.44 5.82
N PHE A 381 31.44 15.41 6.08
CA PHE A 381 32.09 14.48 7.00
C PHE A 381 32.97 15.24 8.00
N ARG A 382 33.34 14.55 9.07
CA ARG A 382 34.32 15.02 10.06
C ARG A 382 35.50 14.05 10.12
N ALA A 383 36.69 14.55 9.85
CA ALA A 383 37.97 13.83 9.95
C ALA A 383 38.80 14.47 11.07
N GLY A 384 38.94 13.81 12.23
CA GLY A 384 39.32 14.53 13.45
C GLY A 384 38.36 15.70 13.67
N ASP A 385 38.82 16.88 14.07
CA ASP A 385 37.94 18.04 14.26
C ASP A 385 37.66 18.83 12.96
N ARG A 386 38.32 18.46 11.86
CA ARG A 386 38.18 19.10 10.54
C ARG A 386 36.87 18.67 9.87
N ARG A 387 36.08 19.65 9.43
CA ARG A 387 34.94 19.42 8.54
C ARG A 387 35.44 19.32 7.10
N ILE A 388 35.03 18.28 6.40
CA ILE A 388 35.39 18.05 4.99
C ILE A 388 34.12 17.76 4.18
N LEU A 389 34.14 18.10 2.90
CA LEU A 389 33.07 17.76 1.96
C LEU A 389 33.54 16.61 1.07
N ALA A 390 32.62 15.71 0.75
CA ALA A 390 32.83 14.63 -0.21
C ALA A 390 31.69 14.60 -1.22
N LEU A 391 31.96 14.07 -2.40
CA LEU A 391 30.96 13.92 -3.46
C LEU A 391 30.62 12.44 -3.63
N GLY A 392 29.36 12.10 -3.36
CA GLY A 392 28.82 10.77 -3.54
C GLY A 392 28.32 10.56 -4.97
N SER A 393 28.68 9.44 -5.57
CA SER A 393 28.05 8.91 -6.78
C SER A 393 26.91 7.98 -6.37
N GLY A 394 25.68 8.40 -6.64
CA GLY A 394 24.48 7.59 -6.43
C GLY A 394 24.27 6.65 -7.59
N SER A 395 23.30 6.96 -8.44
CA SER A 395 22.96 6.13 -9.60
C SER A 395 23.93 6.35 -10.76
N TYR A 396 24.49 5.25 -11.26
CA TYR A 396 25.33 5.22 -12.46
C TYR A 396 24.73 4.24 -13.48
N PHE A 397 24.42 4.74 -14.67
CA PHE A 397 23.93 3.95 -15.80
C PHE A 397 24.60 4.41 -17.07
N VAL A 398 25.03 3.45 -17.90
CA VAL A 398 25.55 3.74 -19.24
C VAL A 398 25.15 2.60 -20.17
N GLU A 399 24.55 2.92 -21.31
CA GLU A 399 24.20 1.93 -22.33
C GLU A 399 25.46 1.22 -22.87
N PRO A 400 25.38 -0.06 -23.26
CA PRO A 400 26.52 -0.80 -23.78
C PRO A 400 27.30 -0.06 -24.89
N ARG A 401 26.58 0.60 -25.81
CA ARG A 401 27.16 1.38 -26.92
C ARG A 401 27.91 2.64 -26.46
N ALA A 402 27.63 3.15 -25.27
CA ALA A 402 28.21 4.37 -24.72
C ALA A 402 29.25 4.11 -23.60
N ARG A 403 29.59 2.85 -23.30
CA ARG A 403 30.47 2.48 -22.16
C ARG A 403 31.82 3.19 -22.15
N THR A 404 32.44 3.41 -23.32
CA THR A 404 33.70 4.18 -23.43
C THR A 404 33.52 5.62 -22.95
N LEU A 405 32.39 6.26 -23.27
CA LEU A 405 32.04 7.60 -22.78
C LEU A 405 31.62 7.58 -21.31
N GLY A 406 31.10 6.45 -20.81
CA GLY A 406 30.82 6.23 -19.39
C GLY A 406 32.06 6.43 -18.51
N PHE A 407 33.21 5.91 -18.95
CA PHE A 407 34.48 6.16 -18.28
C PHE A 407 34.86 7.65 -18.21
N TYR A 408 34.54 8.41 -19.27
CA TYR A 408 34.77 9.85 -19.29
C TYR A 408 33.85 10.59 -18.30
N LEU A 409 32.56 10.22 -18.20
CA LEU A 409 31.66 10.76 -17.16
C LEU A 409 32.26 10.55 -15.78
N PHE A 410 32.72 9.32 -15.51
CA PHE A 410 33.23 8.94 -14.22
C PHE A 410 34.54 9.68 -13.87
N LYS A 411 35.45 9.84 -14.84
CA LYS A 411 36.65 10.69 -14.66
C LYS A 411 36.32 12.16 -14.40
N ARG A 412 35.30 12.71 -15.06
CA ARG A 412 34.86 14.09 -14.85
C ARG A 412 34.27 14.28 -13.45
N HIS A 413 33.51 13.31 -12.94
CA HIS A 413 33.04 13.30 -11.54
C HIS A 413 34.21 13.36 -10.55
N LEU A 414 35.26 12.54 -10.74
CA LEU A 414 36.45 12.54 -9.88
C LEU A 414 37.36 13.79 -10.02
N ALA A 415 37.04 14.67 -10.98
CA ALA A 415 37.75 15.93 -11.19
C ALA A 415 36.95 17.15 -10.69
N CYS A 416 35.76 16.94 -10.10
CA CYS A 416 34.97 18.03 -9.52
C CYS A 416 35.76 18.69 -8.36
N PRO A 417 36.00 20.02 -8.42
CA PRO A 417 36.76 20.71 -7.38
C PRO A 417 35.95 20.84 -6.08
N GLY A 418 36.62 21.10 -4.96
CA GLY A 418 35.97 21.43 -3.68
C GLY A 418 35.61 20.24 -2.78
N TYR A 419 35.98 19.02 -3.17
CA TYR A 419 35.73 17.80 -2.38
C TYR A 419 37.04 17.14 -1.97
N ALA A 420 37.11 16.65 -0.73
CA ALA A 420 38.29 15.97 -0.18
C ALA A 420 38.40 14.52 -0.67
N PHE A 421 37.27 13.87 -0.96
CA PHE A 421 37.21 12.53 -1.55
C PHE A 421 35.90 12.30 -2.29
N PHE A 422 35.88 11.25 -3.10
CA PHE A 422 34.71 10.77 -3.84
C PHE A 422 34.36 9.37 -3.37
N PHE A 423 33.07 9.06 -3.32
CA PHE A 423 32.62 7.73 -2.89
C PHE A 423 31.38 7.27 -3.65
N SER A 424 31.08 5.98 -3.58
CA SER A 424 29.88 5.35 -4.14
C SER A 424 29.04 4.72 -3.05
N THR A 425 27.73 4.58 -3.30
CA THR A 425 26.82 3.87 -2.37
C THR A 425 26.20 2.61 -2.97
N THR A 426 26.40 2.36 -4.28
CA THR A 426 25.76 1.27 -5.04
C THR A 426 26.63 0.68 -6.15
N CYS A 427 27.81 0.17 -5.82
CA CYS A 427 28.62 -0.54 -6.80
C CYS A 427 28.13 -1.97 -7.04
N ASN A 428 27.87 -2.29 -8.30
CA ASN A 428 27.84 -3.67 -8.81
C ASN A 428 29.26 -4.11 -9.21
N ALA A 429 29.40 -5.33 -9.74
CA ALA A 429 30.72 -5.86 -10.16
C ALA A 429 31.44 -4.97 -11.18
N ASP A 430 30.72 -4.52 -12.20
CA ASP A 430 31.29 -3.72 -13.28
C ASP A 430 31.77 -2.34 -12.78
N SER A 431 30.93 -1.65 -12.02
CA SER A 431 31.26 -0.34 -11.44
C SER A 431 32.32 -0.44 -10.34
N GLY A 432 32.28 -1.47 -9.49
CA GLY A 432 33.33 -1.73 -8.50
C GLY A 432 34.70 -1.97 -9.13
N ALA A 433 34.76 -2.72 -10.23
CA ALA A 433 35.99 -2.90 -11.01
C ALA A 433 36.47 -1.56 -11.60
N LEU A 434 35.56 -0.71 -12.07
CA LEU A 434 35.89 0.63 -12.56
C LEU A 434 36.49 1.52 -11.47
N TRP A 435 35.88 1.58 -10.29
CA TRP A 435 36.41 2.29 -9.12
C TRP A 435 37.81 1.79 -8.76
N THR A 436 37.99 0.46 -8.70
CA THR A 436 39.28 -0.18 -8.37
C THR A 436 40.36 0.19 -9.39
N THR A 437 40.03 0.17 -10.68
CA THR A 437 40.95 0.52 -11.79
C THR A 437 41.48 1.94 -11.66
N LEU A 438 40.71 2.84 -11.05
CA LEU A 438 41.08 4.24 -10.84
C LEU A 438 41.81 4.49 -9.50
N GLY A 439 42.10 3.43 -8.74
CA GLY A 439 42.82 3.51 -7.47
C GLY A 439 41.92 3.71 -6.24
N ALA A 440 40.61 3.57 -6.39
CA ALA A 440 39.70 3.59 -5.26
C ALA A 440 39.81 2.31 -4.43
N ARG A 441 39.43 2.40 -3.16
CA ARG A 441 39.41 1.28 -2.23
C ARG A 441 37.98 0.99 -1.79
N ALA A 442 37.67 -0.29 -1.61
CA ALA A 442 36.42 -0.66 -0.97
C ALA A 442 36.39 -0.12 0.46
N VAL A 443 35.27 0.46 0.87
CA VAL A 443 35.09 0.97 2.24
C VAL A 443 35.05 -0.23 3.20
N PRO A 444 35.74 -0.19 4.35
CA PRO A 444 35.81 -1.33 5.27
C PRO A 444 34.45 -1.87 5.64
N HIS A 445 34.31 -3.20 5.57
CA HIS A 445 33.10 -3.94 5.94
C HIS A 445 31.82 -3.57 5.18
N SER A 446 31.92 -2.77 4.11
CA SER A 446 30.77 -2.43 3.27
C SER A 446 30.15 -3.65 2.58
N ASP A 447 30.93 -4.72 2.42
CA ASP A 447 30.54 -6.03 1.92
C ASP A 447 29.85 -6.91 2.98
N VAL A 448 29.65 -6.42 4.20
CA VAL A 448 29.09 -7.21 5.31
C VAL A 448 27.79 -6.60 5.81
N GLU A 449 26.84 -7.48 6.11
CA GLU A 449 25.59 -7.14 6.76
C GLU A 449 25.30 -8.16 7.86
N TYR A 450 24.82 -7.70 9.00
CA TYR A 450 24.37 -8.54 10.09
C TYR A 450 22.84 -8.57 10.15
N VAL A 451 22.31 -9.73 10.50
CA VAL A 451 20.88 -9.98 10.66
C VAL A 451 20.61 -10.58 12.03
N LEU A 452 19.81 -9.90 12.83
CA LEU A 452 19.22 -10.43 14.05
C LEU A 452 17.80 -10.93 13.74
N PRO A 453 17.53 -12.25 13.75
CA PRO A 453 16.18 -12.77 13.61
C PRO A 453 15.35 -12.45 14.85
N LEU A 454 14.16 -11.88 14.65
CA LEU A 454 13.17 -11.63 15.69
C LEU A 454 12.02 -12.66 15.64
N ASP A 455 11.77 -13.28 14.49
CA ASP A 455 10.83 -14.39 14.34
C ASP A 455 11.51 -15.55 13.58
N LEU A 456 11.85 -16.62 14.30
CA LEU A 456 12.48 -17.80 13.68
C LEU A 456 11.54 -18.62 12.80
N GLU A 457 10.22 -18.55 13.02
CA GLU A 457 9.24 -19.23 12.17
C GLU A 457 9.18 -18.62 10.78
N VAL A 458 9.31 -17.30 10.67
CA VAL A 458 9.35 -16.58 9.38
C VAL A 458 10.74 -16.63 8.75
N MET A 459 11.79 -16.49 9.57
CA MET A 459 13.17 -16.38 9.10
C MET A 459 13.75 -17.69 8.54
N LEU A 460 13.58 -18.83 9.22
CA LEU A 460 14.21 -20.09 8.80
C LEU A 460 13.74 -20.57 7.40
N PRO A 461 12.44 -20.51 7.05
CA PRO A 461 11.97 -20.88 5.72
C PRO A 461 12.47 -19.92 4.64
N ALA A 462 12.54 -18.62 4.95
CA ALA A 462 13.03 -17.62 4.01
C ALA A 462 14.52 -17.83 3.67
N VAL A 463 15.34 -18.13 4.69
CA VAL A 463 16.76 -18.48 4.50
C VAL A 463 16.92 -19.78 3.69
N LEU A 464 16.04 -20.77 3.89
CA LEU A 464 16.07 -22.01 3.11
C LEU A 464 15.54 -21.85 1.69
N ALA A 465 14.59 -20.96 1.45
CA ALA A 465 14.09 -20.66 0.11
C ALA A 465 15.20 -20.09 -0.80
N GLY A 466 16.15 -19.33 -0.23
CA GLY A 466 17.35 -18.88 -0.93
C GLY A 466 18.35 -19.99 -1.26
N ARG A 467 18.20 -21.19 -0.68
CA ARG A 467 19.11 -22.34 -0.87
C ARG A 467 18.48 -23.53 -1.56
N THR A 468 17.15 -23.71 -1.47
CA THR A 468 16.41 -24.86 -2.00
C THR A 468 14.98 -24.45 -2.37
N SER A 469 14.41 -25.06 -3.41
CA SER A 469 13.02 -24.86 -3.84
C SER A 469 12.03 -25.86 -3.20
N SER A 470 12.45 -26.63 -2.19
CA SER A 470 11.64 -27.70 -1.60
C SER A 470 10.60 -27.18 -0.61
N ALA A 471 9.33 -27.32 -0.96
CA ALA A 471 8.20 -26.97 -0.08
C ALA A 471 8.19 -27.77 1.24
N TRP A 472 8.64 -29.03 1.19
CA TRP A 472 8.78 -29.87 2.38
C TRP A 472 9.87 -29.35 3.32
N ALA A 473 11.02 -28.95 2.79
CA ALA A 473 12.11 -28.37 3.58
C ALA A 473 11.68 -27.07 4.27
N ALA A 474 10.91 -26.22 3.58
CA ALA A 474 10.34 -25.01 4.15
C ALA A 474 9.30 -25.29 5.26
N ALA A 475 8.52 -26.37 5.15
CA ALA A 475 7.56 -26.77 6.19
C ALA A 475 8.28 -27.30 7.45
N VAL A 476 9.32 -28.11 7.28
CA VAL A 476 10.17 -28.60 8.39
C VAL A 476 10.85 -27.44 9.10
N ALA A 477 11.34 -26.45 8.35
CA ALA A 477 12.00 -25.28 8.92
C ALA A 477 11.06 -24.35 9.68
N ARG A 478 9.81 -24.18 9.20
CA ARG A 478 8.76 -23.48 9.97
C ARG A 478 8.52 -24.17 11.29
N ALA A 479 8.36 -25.49 11.28
CA ALA A 479 8.16 -26.26 12.49
C ALA A 479 9.37 -26.09 13.44
N ALA A 480 10.60 -26.25 12.95
CA ALA A 480 11.80 -26.05 13.75
C ALA A 480 11.89 -24.62 14.35
N GLY A 481 11.54 -23.60 13.58
CA GLY A 481 11.48 -22.21 14.04
C GLY A 481 10.50 -22.02 15.19
N ARG A 482 9.27 -22.54 15.05
CA ARG A 482 8.25 -22.53 16.11
C ARG A 482 8.73 -23.18 17.41
N TRP A 483 9.46 -24.30 17.31
CA TRP A 483 9.99 -24.99 18.49
C TRP A 483 11.17 -24.25 19.13
N ALA A 484 12.02 -23.58 18.34
CA ALA A 484 13.19 -22.85 18.82
C ALA A 484 12.87 -21.46 19.38
N GLU A 485 11.78 -20.84 18.96
CA GLU A 485 11.39 -19.47 19.30
C GLU A 485 11.23 -19.23 20.82
N PRO A 486 10.58 -20.11 21.62
CA PRO A 486 10.49 -19.95 23.07
C PRO A 486 11.86 -19.96 23.77
N LEU A 487 12.81 -20.73 23.24
CA LEU A 487 14.16 -20.83 23.79
C LEU A 487 14.95 -19.54 23.51
N ARG A 488 14.82 -18.99 22.29
CA ARG A 488 15.41 -17.69 21.89
C ARG A 488 14.85 -16.53 22.72
N ARG A 489 13.53 -16.49 22.93
CA ARG A 489 12.88 -15.43 23.74
C ARG A 489 13.33 -15.46 25.21
N ARG A 490 13.68 -16.62 25.76
CA ARG A 490 14.23 -16.75 27.13
C ARG A 490 15.66 -16.24 27.23
N THR A 491 16.50 -16.48 26.22
CA THR A 491 17.90 -16.01 26.20
C THR A 491 18.03 -14.54 25.81
N ALA A 492 17.08 -13.98 25.05
CA ALA A 492 17.04 -12.55 24.72
C ALA A 492 16.57 -11.67 25.89
N ARG A 493 15.87 -12.23 26.89
CA ARG A 493 15.32 -11.50 28.04
C ARG A 493 16.36 -11.08 29.10
N THR A 494 17.63 -11.46 28.95
CA THR A 494 18.63 -11.35 30.01
C THR A 494 19.65 -10.20 29.88
N SER A 495 19.44 -9.18 29.02
CA SER A 495 20.38 -8.04 28.94
C SER A 495 19.77 -6.67 29.25
N THR A 496 20.33 -6.07 30.31
CA THR A 496 20.46 -4.66 30.71
C THR A 496 19.21 -3.77 30.79
N GLY A 497 19.10 -2.99 31.87
CA GLY A 497 17.99 -2.08 32.17
C GLY A 497 17.91 -0.82 31.30
N ALA A 498 18.25 -0.91 30.01
CA ALA A 498 18.23 0.23 29.10
C ALA A 498 16.81 0.64 28.67
N SER A 499 16.45 1.91 28.81
CA SER A 499 15.18 2.45 28.28
C SER A 499 15.41 3.04 26.90
N ALA A 500 14.44 2.96 25.99
CA ALA A 500 14.45 3.64 24.71
C ALA A 500 13.16 4.46 24.56
N GLU A 501 13.28 5.73 24.20
CA GLU A 501 12.17 6.68 24.10
C GLU A 501 12.22 7.41 22.76
N PRO A 502 11.08 7.57 22.06
CA PRO A 502 11.02 8.31 20.81
C PRO A 502 11.53 9.76 20.97
N CYS A 503 12.38 10.20 20.06
CA CYS A 503 12.95 11.54 20.07
C CYS A 503 12.95 12.14 18.67
N ARG A 504 12.49 13.39 18.56
CA ARG A 504 12.56 14.20 17.33
C ARG A 504 13.26 15.55 17.55
N ASP A 505 14.02 15.66 18.64
CA ASP A 505 14.83 16.83 18.92
C ASP A 505 16.16 16.73 18.16
N TRP A 506 16.23 17.36 16.99
CA TRP A 506 17.41 17.30 16.12
C TRP A 506 18.66 17.91 16.75
N GLU A 507 18.52 18.89 17.64
CA GLU A 507 19.64 19.50 18.35
C GLU A 507 20.22 18.52 19.37
N LYS A 508 19.35 17.87 20.15
CA LYS A 508 19.76 16.82 21.09
C LYS A 508 20.47 15.67 20.38
N LEU A 509 19.90 15.17 19.27
CA LEU A 509 20.49 14.07 18.50
C LEU A 509 21.86 14.48 17.90
N ALA A 510 21.97 15.70 17.38
CA ALA A 510 23.22 16.23 16.84
C ALA A 510 24.30 16.40 17.92
N GLU A 511 23.93 16.87 19.11
CA GLU A 511 24.85 16.99 20.25
C GLU A 511 25.33 15.63 20.75
N LEU A 512 24.44 14.65 20.90
CA LEU A 512 24.82 13.27 21.23
C LEU A 512 25.77 12.69 20.17
N SER A 513 25.46 12.91 18.89
CA SER A 513 26.33 12.49 17.78
C SER A 513 27.71 13.14 17.83
N ARG A 514 27.80 14.41 18.20
CA ARG A 514 29.06 15.13 18.35
C ARG A 514 29.88 14.61 19.53
N ARG A 515 29.21 14.40 20.67
CA ARG A 515 29.82 13.96 21.93
C ARG A 515 30.43 12.56 21.82
N HIS A 516 29.70 11.62 21.21
CA HIS A 516 30.09 10.21 21.15
C HIS A 516 30.79 9.81 19.84
N ARG A 517 31.22 10.80 19.05
CA ARG A 517 31.93 10.55 17.81
C ARG A 517 33.33 9.99 18.06
N ALA A 518 33.63 8.88 17.42
CA ALA A 518 34.97 8.31 17.38
C ALA A 518 35.87 9.14 16.44
N ARG A 519 36.82 9.88 17.00
CA ARG A 519 37.61 10.92 16.29
C ARG A 519 38.64 10.33 15.32
N GLU A 520 39.03 9.08 15.54
CA GLU A 520 39.94 8.30 14.72
C GLU A 520 39.35 7.87 13.38
N TRP A 521 38.01 7.92 13.24
CA TRP A 521 37.30 7.59 12.01
C TRP A 521 36.73 8.84 11.32
N ILE A 522 36.72 8.83 9.99
CA ILE A 522 35.97 9.79 9.19
C ILE A 522 34.50 9.40 9.26
N THR A 523 33.69 10.25 9.88
CA THR A 523 32.26 9.99 10.14
C THR A 523 31.39 11.04 9.48
N SER A 524 30.19 10.65 9.04
CA SER A 524 29.20 11.61 8.52
C SER A 524 28.88 12.69 9.55
N GLU A 525 28.84 13.94 9.10
CA GLU A 525 28.39 15.05 9.94
C GLU A 525 26.89 14.93 10.20
N ARG A 526 26.51 14.91 11.47
CA ARG A 526 25.12 14.79 11.93
C ARG A 526 24.62 16.12 12.50
N SER A 527 24.66 17.16 11.69
CA SER A 527 24.08 18.46 12.07
C SER A 527 22.56 18.34 12.20
N PRO A 528 21.87 19.26 12.91
CA PRO A 528 20.42 19.25 13.00
C PRO A 528 19.75 19.26 11.62
N ALA A 529 20.22 20.12 10.71
CA ALA A 529 19.73 20.19 9.32
C ALA A 529 19.95 18.87 8.55
N PHE A 530 21.10 18.21 8.74
CA PHE A 530 21.34 16.90 8.15
C PHE A 530 20.37 15.86 8.70
N LEU A 531 20.20 15.79 10.03
CA LEU A 531 19.33 14.80 10.66
C LEU A 531 17.86 15.01 10.28
N GLU A 532 17.40 16.26 10.19
CA GLU A 532 16.06 16.60 9.74
C GLU A 532 15.85 16.23 8.27
N TRP A 533 16.78 16.60 7.37
CA TRP A 533 16.72 16.19 5.96
C TRP A 533 16.72 14.66 5.83
N ARG A 534 17.54 14.00 6.64
CA ARG A 534 17.82 12.57 6.53
C ARG A 534 16.73 11.69 7.14
N TYR A 535 16.15 12.12 8.26
CA TYR A 535 15.26 11.31 9.10
C TYR A 535 13.94 12.00 9.44
N GLY A 536 13.74 13.25 9.01
CA GLY A 536 12.51 14.00 9.24
C GLY A 536 11.36 13.62 8.30
N PRO A 537 10.20 14.27 8.45
CA PRO A 537 8.98 13.95 7.69
C PRO A 537 9.11 14.07 6.16
N GLY A 538 10.04 14.89 5.67
CA GLY A 538 10.32 15.06 4.24
C GLY A 538 11.29 14.03 3.66
N SER A 539 11.89 13.17 4.48
CA SER A 539 12.90 12.22 4.04
C SER A 539 12.32 11.11 3.16
N ALA A 540 13.01 10.76 2.08
CA ALA A 540 12.67 9.58 1.28
C ALA A 540 12.88 8.25 2.04
N LEU A 541 13.64 8.28 3.13
CA LEU A 541 13.94 7.13 3.99
C LEU A 541 13.12 7.12 5.28
N GLN A 542 12.20 8.09 5.45
CA GLN A 542 11.46 8.40 6.68
C GLN A 542 11.47 7.22 7.67
N PRO A 543 12.29 7.29 8.74
CA PRO A 543 12.37 6.19 9.69
C PRO A 543 11.01 5.97 10.33
N SER A 544 10.72 4.71 10.61
CA SER A 544 9.57 4.37 11.45
C SER A 544 9.78 4.86 12.88
N GLU A 545 11.03 4.97 13.32
CA GLU A 545 11.35 5.28 14.70
C GLU A 545 12.74 5.91 14.84
N ILE A 546 12.84 6.92 15.71
CA ILE A 546 14.10 7.52 16.15
C ILE A 546 14.02 7.58 17.65
N CYS A 547 14.95 6.95 18.34
CA CYS A 547 14.92 6.81 19.79
C CYS A 547 16.22 7.27 20.41
N VAL A 548 16.08 7.97 21.53
CA VAL A 548 17.16 8.15 22.50
C VAL A 548 17.05 7.01 23.51
N PHE A 549 18.18 6.41 23.84
CA PHE A 549 18.22 5.35 24.84
C PHE A 549 19.17 5.72 25.98
N HIS A 550 18.85 5.21 27.17
CA HIS A 550 19.65 5.36 28.38
C HIS A 550 19.95 3.98 28.94
N ASP A 551 21.19 3.73 29.37
CA ASP A 551 21.49 2.55 30.18
C ASP A 551 21.15 2.77 31.66
N GLY A 552 21.20 1.72 32.47
CA GLY A 552 20.97 1.81 33.92
C GLY A 552 22.03 2.60 34.69
N ARG A 553 23.07 3.11 34.01
CA ARG A 553 24.16 3.92 34.57
C ARG A 553 24.06 5.39 34.12
N GLY A 554 23.06 5.75 33.32
CA GLY A 554 22.82 7.11 32.82
C GLY A 554 23.60 7.46 31.54
N HIS A 555 24.27 6.51 30.89
CA HIS A 555 24.86 6.73 29.58
C HIS A 555 23.76 6.84 28.54
N GLU A 556 23.85 7.84 27.67
CA GLU A 556 22.84 8.16 26.67
C GLU A 556 23.39 7.92 25.26
N GLY A 557 22.53 7.48 24.36
CA GLY A 557 22.80 7.36 22.93
C GLY A 557 21.51 7.48 22.13
N TRP A 558 21.60 7.35 20.81
CA TRP A 558 20.40 7.32 19.97
C TRP A 558 20.57 6.38 18.78
N PHE A 559 19.45 5.96 18.21
CA PHE A 559 19.41 5.19 16.98
C PHE A 559 18.20 5.57 16.11
N ALA A 560 18.28 5.26 14.82
CA ALA A 560 17.18 5.40 13.87
C ALA A 560 16.90 4.07 13.17
N LEU A 561 15.62 3.73 13.05
CA LEU A 561 15.14 2.50 12.43
C LEU A 561 14.22 2.80 11.27
N GLY A 562 14.52 2.17 10.12
CA GLY A 562 13.69 2.23 8.91
C GLY A 562 12.99 0.90 8.65
N PRO A 563 11.80 0.91 8.02
CA PRO A 563 11.18 -0.32 7.54
C PRO A 563 11.95 -0.90 6.35
N THR A 564 12.04 -2.23 6.26
CA THR A 564 12.53 -2.93 5.07
C THR A 564 11.69 -4.18 4.81
N ILE A 565 11.55 -4.55 3.54
CA ILE A 565 10.87 -5.78 3.14
C ILE A 565 11.82 -6.55 2.25
N ARG A 566 12.14 -7.78 2.63
CA ARG A 566 13.05 -8.66 1.87
C ARG A 566 12.42 -10.02 1.68
N GLY A 567 11.86 -10.25 0.49
CA GLY A 567 11.04 -11.43 0.22
C GLY A 567 9.81 -11.45 1.14
N PRO A 568 9.56 -12.52 1.90
CA PRO A 568 8.45 -12.60 2.84
C PRO A 568 8.73 -11.94 4.21
N ILE A 569 9.95 -11.42 4.44
CA ILE A 569 10.39 -10.92 5.75
C ILE A 569 10.11 -9.42 5.84
N HIS A 570 9.28 -9.02 6.81
CA HIS A 570 9.09 -7.64 7.25
C HIS A 570 10.12 -7.33 8.32
N GLY A 571 11.11 -6.50 8.03
CA GLY A 571 12.15 -6.19 9.00
C GLY A 571 12.36 -4.71 9.27
N ARG A 572 13.29 -4.44 10.18
CA ARG A 572 13.79 -3.10 10.50
C ARG A 572 15.26 -3.01 10.15
N VAL A 573 15.69 -1.86 9.66
CA VAL A 573 17.10 -1.60 9.38
C VAL A 573 17.58 -0.54 10.34
N LEU A 574 18.70 -0.80 11.01
CA LEU A 574 19.42 0.21 11.78
C LEU A 574 20.07 1.19 10.81
N LEU A 575 19.39 2.31 10.58
CA LEU A 575 19.82 3.34 9.63
C LEU A 575 20.96 4.17 10.21
N ASP A 576 20.99 4.34 11.53
CA ASP A 576 22.06 5.00 12.26
C ASP A 576 22.02 4.65 13.74
N ALA A 577 23.17 4.80 14.41
CA ALA A 577 23.28 4.70 15.85
C ALA A 577 24.49 5.49 16.35
N THR A 578 24.33 6.20 17.46
CA THR A 578 25.41 6.87 18.17
C THR A 578 25.36 6.52 19.65
N TRP A 579 26.49 6.12 20.23
CA TRP A 579 26.63 5.76 21.64
C TRP A 579 28.08 5.92 22.09
N PRO A 580 28.36 6.10 23.40
CA PRO A 580 29.71 6.10 23.94
C PRO A 580 30.35 4.70 23.80
N ARG A 581 31.19 4.52 22.78
CA ARG A 581 31.81 3.22 22.45
C ARG A 581 32.81 2.73 23.50
N ASP A 582 33.30 3.63 24.35
CA ASP A 582 34.21 3.37 25.46
C ASP A 582 33.50 2.79 26.70
N THR A 583 32.20 3.08 26.87
CA THR A 583 31.43 2.61 28.03
C THR A 583 30.33 1.61 27.68
N LEU A 584 29.82 1.62 26.46
CA LEU A 584 28.74 0.76 25.99
C LEU A 584 29.17 -0.11 24.80
N SER A 585 28.89 -1.41 24.93
CA SER A 585 29.07 -2.36 23.83
C SER A 585 27.94 -2.22 22.80
N PHE A 586 28.15 -2.69 21.57
CA PHE A 586 27.06 -2.72 20.60
C PHE A 586 25.94 -3.70 21.01
N ALA A 587 26.22 -4.71 21.83
CA ALA A 587 25.20 -5.60 22.38
C ALA A 587 24.19 -4.84 23.26
N ASP A 588 24.65 -3.82 24.01
CA ASP A 588 23.77 -2.96 24.81
C ASP A 588 22.87 -2.09 23.91
N VAL A 589 23.44 -1.53 22.84
CA VAL A 589 22.69 -0.78 21.82
C VAL A 589 21.65 -1.66 21.14
N LEU A 590 22.03 -2.87 20.75
CA LEU A 590 21.15 -3.84 20.10
C LEU A 590 20.00 -4.26 21.01
N ALA A 591 20.22 -4.34 22.33
CA ALA A 591 19.18 -4.59 23.31
C ALA A 591 18.20 -3.40 23.45
N ALA A 592 18.68 -2.16 23.32
CA ALA A 592 17.81 -0.98 23.27
C ALA A 592 17.02 -0.93 21.95
N VAL A 593 17.67 -1.19 20.83
CA VAL A 593 17.05 -1.28 19.49
C VAL A 593 15.94 -2.34 19.46
N THR A 594 16.20 -3.54 19.99
CA THR A 594 15.22 -4.64 20.03
C THR A 594 13.98 -4.29 20.88
N ARG A 595 14.12 -3.41 21.88
CA ARG A 595 13.00 -2.90 22.68
C ARG A 595 12.20 -1.81 21.97
N GLY A 596 12.86 -0.93 21.22
CA GLY A 596 12.20 0.09 20.40
C GLY A 596 11.35 -0.55 19.30
N VAL A 597 11.85 -1.64 18.71
CA VAL A 597 11.08 -2.49 17.80
C VAL A 597 10.00 -3.25 18.58
N ALA A 598 8.84 -2.61 18.81
CA ALA A 598 7.59 -3.30 19.14
C ALA A 598 7.45 -4.50 18.19
N GLY A 599 6.93 -5.65 18.66
CA GLY A 599 7.03 -6.98 18.04
C GLY A 599 6.44 -7.20 16.63
N ASP A 600 6.43 -6.17 15.79
CA ASP A 600 5.91 -6.03 14.44
C ASP A 600 7.00 -6.24 13.37
N ALA A 601 8.15 -6.84 13.73
CA ALA A 601 9.23 -7.12 12.78
C ALA A 601 9.78 -8.53 12.96
N ASP A 602 10.06 -9.18 11.83
CA ASP A 602 10.59 -10.53 11.71
C ASP A 602 12.13 -10.56 11.88
N ALA A 603 12.81 -9.43 11.59
CA ALA A 603 14.26 -9.31 11.70
C ALA A 603 14.75 -7.85 11.82
N ILE A 604 15.96 -7.68 12.37
CA ILE A 604 16.72 -6.42 12.36
C ILE A 604 17.98 -6.60 11.52
N TYR A 605 18.19 -5.70 10.56
CA TYR A 605 19.38 -5.64 9.71
C TYR A 605 20.25 -4.47 10.13
N PHE A 606 21.56 -4.66 10.17
CA PHE A 606 22.50 -3.58 10.45
C PHE A 606 23.85 -3.86 9.79
N ARG A 607 24.59 -2.80 9.49
CA ARG A 607 25.93 -2.90 8.93
C ARG A 607 26.98 -2.72 10.03
N PRO A 608 28.09 -3.46 9.96
CA PRO A 608 29.20 -3.23 10.85
C PRO A 608 29.80 -1.84 10.68
N ARG A 609 30.31 -1.31 11.78
CA ARG A 609 31.09 -0.08 11.85
C ARG A 609 32.51 -0.41 12.27
N PRO A 610 33.53 0.30 11.73
CA PRO A 610 34.91 0.09 12.13
C PRO A 610 35.12 0.27 13.64
N GLY A 611 35.97 -0.57 14.23
CA GLY A 611 36.31 -0.52 15.66
C GLY A 611 35.21 -1.01 16.61
N VAL A 612 34.15 -1.65 16.10
CA VAL A 612 33.09 -2.26 16.92
C VAL A 612 33.19 -3.78 16.88
N ASP A 613 33.21 -4.41 18.06
CA ASP A 613 33.15 -5.86 18.18
C ASP A 613 31.68 -6.35 18.12
N TYR A 614 31.37 -7.10 17.06
CA TYR A 614 30.05 -7.68 16.84
C TYR A 614 29.94 -9.13 17.32
N ASP A 615 31.04 -9.81 17.62
CA ASP A 615 31.02 -11.21 18.07
C ASP A 615 30.38 -11.34 19.46
N ALA A 616 30.38 -10.25 20.24
CA ALA A 616 29.69 -10.12 21.52
C ALA A 616 28.15 -10.07 21.40
N CYS A 617 27.57 -9.90 20.21
CA CYS A 617 26.11 -9.74 20.03
C CYS A 617 25.31 -11.05 20.13
N GLY A 618 25.99 -12.17 20.41
CA GLY A 618 25.39 -13.45 20.71
C GLY A 618 25.23 -14.38 19.50
N ARG A 619 25.03 -15.67 19.79
CA ARG A 619 25.01 -16.78 18.83
C ARG A 619 23.89 -16.73 17.78
N PHE A 620 22.97 -15.76 17.87
CA PHE A 620 21.79 -15.67 17.01
C PHE A 620 21.89 -14.56 15.96
N VAL A 621 22.98 -13.79 15.92
CA VAL A 621 23.21 -12.82 14.85
C VAL A 621 23.90 -13.50 13.68
N PHE A 622 23.31 -13.42 12.49
CA PHE A 622 23.87 -13.99 11.27
C PHE A 622 24.66 -12.95 10.49
N ARG A 623 25.86 -13.32 10.05
CA ARG A 623 26.67 -12.51 9.15
C ARG A 623 26.40 -12.91 7.70
N ARG A 624 26.03 -11.95 6.86
CA ARG A 624 25.87 -12.07 5.41
C ARG A 624 26.97 -11.27 4.72
N ARG A 625 27.56 -11.86 3.66
CA ARG A 625 28.52 -11.18 2.80
C ARG A 625 27.87 -10.84 1.47
N ARG A 626 28.13 -9.64 0.96
CA ARG A 626 27.73 -9.13 -0.35
C ARG A 626 28.98 -9.02 -1.20
N GLU A 627 29.07 -9.82 -2.25
CA GLU A 627 30.14 -9.72 -3.24
C GLU A 627 29.54 -9.24 -4.57
N PRO A 628 30.07 -8.15 -5.16
CA PRO A 628 31.22 -7.35 -4.72
C PRO A 628 30.87 -6.32 -3.62
N PRO A 629 31.87 -5.70 -2.97
CA PRO A 629 31.63 -4.60 -2.04
C PRO A 629 30.82 -3.49 -2.71
N PRO A 630 29.73 -3.00 -2.10
CA PRO A 630 28.85 -2.00 -2.71
C PRO A 630 29.40 -0.57 -2.64
N VAL A 631 30.53 -0.35 -1.97
CA VAL A 631 31.01 0.99 -1.61
C VAL A 631 32.50 1.09 -1.85
N PHE A 632 32.87 2.06 -2.65
CA PHE A 632 34.26 2.43 -2.91
C PHE A 632 34.45 3.91 -2.62
N ALA A 633 35.64 4.27 -2.15
CA ALA A 633 36.06 5.64 -1.93
C ALA A 633 37.46 5.89 -2.49
N ILE A 634 37.71 7.11 -2.95
CA ILE A 634 39.00 7.56 -3.47
C ILE A 634 39.27 9.01 -3.02
N PRO A 635 40.45 9.31 -2.46
CA PRO A 635 40.81 10.68 -2.13
C PRO A 635 40.87 11.55 -3.39
N ALA A 636 40.56 12.83 -3.26
CA ALA A 636 40.83 13.79 -4.33
C ALA A 636 42.34 13.92 -4.55
N ARG A 637 42.76 14.19 -5.79
CA ARG A 637 44.18 14.20 -6.19
C ARG A 637 45.07 15.13 -5.36
N ASP A 638 44.49 16.17 -4.77
CA ASP A 638 45.20 17.24 -4.09
C ASP A 638 45.25 17.08 -2.55
N ASP A 639 44.56 16.09 -1.97
CA ASP A 639 44.55 15.83 -0.51
C ASP A 639 45.06 14.41 -0.17
N VAL A 640 46.38 14.23 -0.34
CA VAL A 640 47.12 12.97 -0.08
C VAL A 640 47.09 12.58 1.43
N SER A 641 46.59 13.46 2.31
CA SER A 641 46.54 13.24 3.76
C SER A 641 45.32 12.45 4.25
N LEU A 642 44.30 12.27 3.40
CA LEU A 642 43.06 11.63 3.80
C LEU A 642 43.11 10.10 3.60
N ASP A 643 43.16 9.36 4.71
CA ASP A 643 43.05 7.90 4.66
C ASP A 643 41.59 7.46 4.56
N VAL A 644 41.12 7.21 3.33
CA VAL A 644 39.75 6.71 3.07
C VAL A 644 39.48 5.33 3.67
N SER A 645 40.50 4.59 4.14
CA SER A 645 40.29 3.35 4.90
C SER A 645 39.78 3.60 6.33
N SER A 646 39.85 4.85 6.81
CA SER A 646 39.25 5.27 8.08
C SER A 646 37.78 5.73 7.95
N LEU A 647 37.12 5.47 6.81
CA LEU A 647 35.75 5.89 6.59
C LEU A 647 34.74 4.97 7.31
N ASP A 648 34.08 5.51 8.34
CA ASP A 648 32.91 4.91 9.01
C ASP A 648 31.64 5.43 8.32
N LEU A 649 31.37 4.88 7.13
CA LEU A 649 30.20 5.22 6.33
C LEU A 649 28.99 4.40 6.80
N VAL A 650 28.07 5.06 7.49
CA VAL A 650 26.78 4.47 7.84
C VAL A 650 25.86 4.57 6.63
N LEU A 651 25.65 3.44 5.96
CA LEU A 651 24.69 3.32 4.87
C LEU A 651 23.39 2.73 5.40
N ALA A 652 22.29 3.43 5.15
CA ALA A 652 20.97 2.87 5.29
C ALA A 652 20.62 1.95 4.10
N ASP A 653 19.82 0.92 4.35
CA ASP A 653 19.00 0.36 3.27
C ASP A 653 18.15 1.49 2.70
N GLY A 654 18.35 1.78 1.40
CA GLY A 654 17.75 2.92 0.71
C GLY A 654 18.73 4.03 0.30
N ASP A 655 19.95 4.08 0.87
CA ASP A 655 21.08 4.82 0.25
C ASP A 655 21.61 4.12 -0.98
N GLY A 656 21.29 2.83 -1.06
CA GLY A 656 21.46 2.01 -2.22
C GLY A 656 20.49 2.44 -3.31
N GLY A 657 20.71 3.59 -3.96
CA GLY A 657 19.83 4.11 -5.01
C GLY A 657 19.36 3.02 -5.98
N LEU A 658 18.05 2.98 -6.23
CA LEU A 658 17.37 2.30 -7.36
C LEU A 658 17.50 0.78 -7.49
N ALA A 659 18.41 0.14 -6.76
CA ALA A 659 18.61 -1.30 -6.77
C ALA A 659 17.72 -1.94 -5.70
N GLY A 660 16.41 -1.99 -5.97
CA GLY A 660 15.55 -2.92 -5.27
C GLY A 660 15.91 -4.33 -5.76
N GLY A 661 16.62 -5.10 -4.97
CA GLY A 661 17.01 -6.43 -5.44
C GLY A 661 18.05 -7.13 -4.59
N ASP A 662 17.89 -7.16 -3.27
CA ASP A 662 18.59 -8.15 -2.47
C ASP A 662 17.60 -9.25 -2.11
N SER A 663 17.52 -10.26 -2.98
CA SER A 663 16.91 -11.56 -2.61
C SER A 663 17.71 -12.20 -1.48
N TRP A 664 17.04 -13.02 -0.68
CA TRP A 664 17.63 -13.81 0.40
C TRP A 664 18.51 -14.95 -0.09
#